data_AF-A0A962BNR3-F1
#
_entry.id   AF-A0A962BNR3-F1
#
_cell.length_a   1.000
_cell.length_b   1.000
_cell.length_c   1.000
_cell.angle_alpha   90.00
_cell.angle_beta   90.00
_cell.angle_gamma   90.00
#
_symmetry.space_group_name_H-M   'P 1'
#
loop_
_entity.id
_entity.type
_entity.pdbx_description
1 polymer ?
#
loop_
_entity_poly.entity_id
_entity_poly.type
_entity_poly.pdbx_seq_one_letter_code
_entity_poly.pdbx_strand_id
1 'polypeptide(L)'
;MRIRPLLLSSAAAIAVLLGSTFAIPGALAQKGGILSPSSQWVVTKAGDQPDSAGTYCALAKRFQSGAVLTVARNQAGESSLAVNFHSRQFDVNRSIPVTLDPGVGQQRDYEIVPASDKALVVRMGVDSTFFDALEKTGYLRAEIEGRSYNFDLADIERGQGQLAACVANLVTPAAGEEVDGSGDAYRDEINALRQQVEALKRQNDDLRQAGQGDIASFSSDPEQERVLEGLKAENVRLREAVQDYNGEKAHGREQIASLEARIQALEAENKILSGNVEQNRAEAQSHFEAEMRRYQDENADLKAELNKVKALSQAAELQLTAIQAETSQDTGAALKALQAEKEQLTLALAEANHALESAQADREQALEKAATAVDKTASLEESTAQIEAARLEAEQIRAERLKADEALQAASLRVTALEEDLGRMQQENKKLIAQIAALEADKAQASAGQAEEVAALRADNKRLQADIAEKLLAFEQERGEHEIALTALRQDNETLQEDNKRLRTALAEQEIASQQALNRLEASAAEGAGEEAGLTHAEAEILREENTRLKADMEALEARLQSADLEKQKEMQDLARQYIRVKRLYEDSLARQAAPTVESMNNNEAEGGEILKAQKVSAVVSTLSGEPVAVSSQPVPEESTVEIKVADSSDIALTEAQRFEEGMKVHRVEEPMPILPEKVEEGTSGDQSVAHEQDLGAQEKGRAAPSAYAILPEGLVPLGEPENTSTAVVEERPESFPFDRRDSAVDHHPLSSSAAEGGLYRPSFALEELLDQAQLVRSAHLDVVQAASGPDMLAYQWKEDKVFASAEQKPLPDSAAFDHFVMDYLQRTQARCPSANFAILPDDTAQSGGMRIDSYEVACVGDGVSSSASLLFFNKDGTFTAMAHEAPTENMEEAMTLRDRVFKAITES
;
A
#
# COMPACT_ATOMS: atom_id res chain seq x y z
N MET A 1 8.12 -6.72 73.67
CA MET A 1 8.85 -8.00 73.57
C MET A 1 10.24 -7.71 73.03
N ARG A 2 11.21 -8.46 73.56
CA ARG A 2 12.69 -8.35 73.54
C ARG A 2 13.36 -7.51 72.44
N ILE A 3 14.19 -6.57 72.90
CA ILE A 3 15.18 -5.77 72.17
C ILE A 3 16.59 -6.22 72.61
N ARG A 4 17.51 -6.36 71.63
CA ARG A 4 19.01 -6.39 71.67
C ARG A 4 19.72 -7.63 72.28
N PRO A 5 21.07 -7.82 72.14
CA PRO A 5 22.15 -7.11 71.39
C PRO A 5 23.27 -8.02 70.76
N LEU A 6 24.39 -7.40 70.27
CA LEU A 6 25.84 -7.79 70.37
C LEU A 6 26.53 -7.93 68.98
N LEU A 7 27.73 -7.43 68.64
CA LEU A 7 28.88 -6.89 69.39
C LEU A 7 29.77 -5.98 68.51
N LEU A 8 30.42 -5.01 69.17
CA LEU A 8 31.60 -4.26 68.72
C LEU A 8 32.91 -5.03 69.01
N SER A 9 33.99 -4.57 68.35
CA SER A 9 35.44 -4.57 68.70
C SER A 9 36.29 -5.27 67.64
N SER A 10 37.28 -4.64 67.00
CA SER A 10 38.52 -4.15 67.63
C SER A 10 39.26 -3.12 66.75
N ALA A 11 39.81 -2.08 67.39
CA ALA A 11 40.94 -1.26 66.89
C ALA A 11 42.26 -2.08 66.99
N ALA A 12 43.44 -1.75 66.46
CA ALA A 12 44.07 -0.50 66.05
C ALA A 12 45.36 -0.77 65.22
N ALA A 13 45.78 0.23 64.44
CA ALA A 13 47.15 0.70 64.12
C ALA A 13 48.27 -0.28 63.69
N ILE A 14 48.97 0.04 62.57
CA ILE A 14 50.42 0.35 62.51
C ILE A 14 50.91 0.57 61.04
N ALA A 15 51.79 1.58 60.92
CA ALA A 15 52.85 1.81 59.93
C ALA A 15 52.55 2.34 58.50
N VAL A 16 52.93 3.60 58.36
CA VAL A 16 53.48 4.26 57.16
C VAL A 16 54.64 3.46 56.59
N LEU A 17 54.58 3.12 55.30
CA LEU A 17 55.75 2.84 54.46
C LEU A 17 55.54 3.50 53.09
N LEU A 18 56.29 4.58 52.88
CA LEU A 18 56.60 5.15 51.57
C LEU A 18 57.32 4.09 50.74
N GLY A 19 56.60 3.45 49.83
CA GLY A 19 57.15 2.59 48.80
C GLY A 19 56.92 3.22 47.44
N SER A 20 57.97 3.79 46.86
CA SER A 20 58.04 4.26 45.49
C SER A 20 57.71 3.09 44.55
N THR A 21 56.47 3.01 44.08
CA THR A 21 56.11 2.09 43.01
C THR A 21 56.70 2.64 41.71
N PHE A 22 57.84 2.07 41.32
CA PHE A 22 58.22 2.05 39.91
C PHE A 22 57.06 1.37 39.17
N ALA A 23 56.30 2.16 38.42
CA ALA A 23 55.38 1.65 37.44
C ALA A 23 56.21 0.89 36.39
N ILE A 24 56.29 -0.43 36.55
CA ILE A 24 56.64 -1.32 35.46
C ILE A 24 55.54 -1.09 34.41
N PRO A 25 55.85 -0.69 33.16
CA PRO A 25 54.84 -0.58 32.12
C PRO A 25 54.19 -1.94 31.98
N GLY A 26 52.94 -2.03 32.44
CA GLY A 26 52.17 -3.25 32.39
C GLY A 26 52.13 -3.76 30.96
N ALA A 27 52.35 -5.05 30.79
CA ALA A 27 51.95 -5.75 29.59
C ALA A 27 50.50 -5.34 29.29
N LEU A 28 50.32 -4.56 28.23
CA LEU A 28 49.03 -4.03 27.81
C LEU A 28 48.12 -5.22 27.51
N ALA A 29 47.30 -5.59 28.48
CA ALA A 29 46.19 -6.52 28.30
C ALA A 29 45.42 -6.06 27.05
N GLN A 30 45.27 -6.98 26.08
CA GLN A 30 44.61 -6.72 24.79
C GLN A 30 43.17 -6.28 25.04
N LYS A 31 42.98 -4.96 25.16
CA LYS A 31 41.67 -4.33 25.20
C LYS A 31 41.16 -4.35 23.76
N GLY A 32 39.91 -4.76 23.54
CA GLY A 32 39.30 -4.87 22.20
C GLY A 32 39.29 -6.29 21.62
N GLY A 33 38.17 -6.69 21.02
CA GLY A 33 38.06 -7.97 20.30
C GLY A 33 38.92 -7.97 19.04
N ILE A 34 39.37 -9.15 18.61
CA ILE A 34 40.07 -9.33 17.34
C ILE A 34 39.05 -9.17 16.20
N LEU A 35 39.32 -8.23 15.30
CA LEU A 35 38.59 -8.04 14.06
C LEU A 35 39.13 -9.03 13.05
N SER A 36 38.34 -10.07 12.75
CA SER A 36 38.71 -11.06 11.74
C SER A 36 38.42 -10.51 10.33
N PRO A 37 39.22 -10.86 9.32
CA PRO A 37 38.98 -10.43 7.95
C PRO A 37 37.66 -10.98 7.39
N SER A 38 36.92 -10.16 6.64
CA SER A 38 35.72 -10.55 5.89
C SER A 38 35.91 -10.56 4.38
N SER A 39 37.05 -10.06 3.88
CA SER A 39 37.42 -10.12 2.46
C SER A 39 38.86 -10.59 2.28
N GLN A 40 39.22 -10.96 1.05
CA GLN A 40 40.61 -11.05 0.62
C GLN A 40 41.21 -9.63 0.45
N TRP A 41 42.53 -9.55 0.32
CA TRP A 41 43.22 -8.32 -0.08
C TRP A 41 42.88 -7.93 -1.52
N VAL A 42 42.60 -6.65 -1.75
CA VAL A 42 42.35 -6.07 -3.08
C VAL A 42 43.32 -4.93 -3.32
N VAL A 43 44.01 -4.95 -4.47
CA VAL A 43 44.92 -3.88 -4.88
C VAL A 43 44.27 -3.01 -5.95
N THR A 44 44.35 -1.71 -5.77
CA THR A 44 43.84 -0.68 -6.69
C THR A 44 44.95 0.32 -7.00
N LYS A 45 45.01 0.77 -8.25
CA LYS A 45 45.87 1.88 -8.66
C LYS A 45 45.07 3.17 -8.59
N ALA A 46 45.65 4.21 -8.01
CA ALA A 46 45.02 5.51 -7.86
C ALA A 46 45.95 6.64 -8.33
N GLY A 47 45.37 7.74 -8.83
CA GLY A 47 46.13 8.93 -9.24
C GLY A 47 46.59 8.95 -10.70
N ASP A 48 45.73 8.57 -11.65
CA ASP A 48 45.95 8.81 -13.10
C ASP A 48 45.60 10.24 -13.54
N GLN A 49 45.26 11.14 -12.60
CA GLN A 49 45.05 12.56 -12.90
C GLN A 49 46.36 13.36 -12.81
N PRO A 50 46.70 14.15 -13.85
CA PRO A 50 47.99 14.85 -13.98
C PRO A 50 48.29 15.87 -12.87
N ASP A 51 47.28 16.28 -12.09
CA ASP A 51 47.41 17.28 -11.02
C ASP A 51 47.27 16.70 -9.59
N SER A 52 47.09 15.37 -9.46
CA SER A 52 46.97 14.71 -8.16
C SER A 52 48.34 14.33 -7.58
N ALA A 53 48.44 14.15 -6.26
CA ALA A 53 49.68 14.06 -5.45
C ALA A 53 50.59 12.83 -5.71
N GLY A 54 50.75 12.43 -6.97
CA GLY A 54 51.49 11.26 -7.42
C GLY A 54 50.60 10.03 -7.57
N THR A 55 50.89 9.21 -8.57
CA THR A 55 50.25 7.90 -8.74
C THR A 55 50.71 6.97 -7.60
N TYR A 56 49.76 6.25 -7.00
CA TYR A 56 50.03 5.30 -5.93
C TYR A 56 49.19 4.03 -6.10
N CYS A 57 49.59 2.98 -5.40
CA CYS A 57 48.79 1.77 -5.27
C CYS A 57 48.23 1.68 -3.85
N ALA A 58 47.00 1.20 -3.71
CA ALA A 58 46.32 1.00 -2.45
C ALA A 58 45.88 -0.46 -2.31
N LEU A 59 46.24 -1.05 -1.19
CA LEU A 59 45.93 -2.41 -0.77
C LEU A 59 44.88 -2.34 0.33
N ALA A 60 43.67 -2.85 0.09
CA ALA A 60 42.55 -2.77 1.02
C ALA A 60 42.05 -4.16 1.45
N LYS A 61 41.61 -4.27 2.72
CA LYS A 61 40.93 -5.45 3.26
C LYS A 61 39.80 -5.05 4.19
N ARG A 62 38.68 -5.77 4.10
CA ARG A 62 37.52 -5.61 4.98
C ARG A 62 37.59 -6.54 6.17
N PHE A 63 37.02 -6.09 7.28
CA PHE A 63 36.95 -6.82 8.53
C PHE A 63 35.51 -6.95 9.01
N GLN A 64 35.29 -7.95 9.86
CA GLN A 64 34.09 -8.04 10.70
C GLN A 64 33.90 -6.70 11.43
N SER A 65 32.66 -6.21 11.54
CA SER A 65 32.25 -4.83 11.90
C SER A 65 32.21 -3.79 10.77
N GLY A 66 32.53 -4.17 9.54
CA GLY A 66 32.48 -3.26 8.38
C GLY A 66 33.66 -2.29 8.30
N ALA A 67 34.67 -2.43 9.17
CA ALA A 67 35.90 -1.67 9.09
C ALA A 67 36.72 -2.07 7.85
N VAL A 68 37.36 -1.10 7.20
CA VAL A 68 38.25 -1.32 6.05
C VAL A 68 39.63 -0.76 6.39
N LEU A 69 40.64 -1.63 6.35
CA LEU A 69 42.04 -1.24 6.48
C LEU A 69 42.63 -1.09 5.09
N THR A 70 43.21 0.07 4.80
CA THR A 70 43.87 0.35 3.53
C THR A 70 45.31 0.78 3.75
N VAL A 71 46.26 0.14 3.07
CA VAL A 71 47.67 0.53 3.01
C VAL A 71 47.95 1.03 1.60
N ALA A 72 48.31 2.30 1.47
CA ALA A 72 48.72 2.87 0.19
C ALA A 72 50.23 3.10 0.16
N ARG A 73 50.85 2.90 -1.01
CA ARG A 73 52.27 3.16 -1.27
C ARG A 73 52.45 3.81 -2.64
N ASN A 74 53.24 4.88 -2.68
CA ASN A 74 53.62 5.55 -3.94
C ASN A 74 54.95 5.03 -4.50
N GLN A 75 55.37 5.56 -5.66
CA GLN A 75 56.64 5.19 -6.29
C GLN A 75 57.88 5.53 -5.44
N ALA A 76 57.80 6.53 -4.56
CA ALA A 76 58.88 6.88 -3.65
C ALA A 76 58.98 5.93 -2.44
N GLY A 77 58.10 4.94 -2.34
CA GLY A 77 58.02 4.01 -1.21
C GLY A 77 57.33 4.60 0.03
N GLU A 78 56.84 5.84 -0.05
CA GLU A 78 56.11 6.47 1.04
C GLU A 78 54.76 5.77 1.20
N SER A 79 54.44 5.43 2.43
CA SER A 79 53.25 4.68 2.78
C SER A 79 52.29 5.50 3.64
N SER A 80 51.00 5.25 3.47
CA SER A 80 49.94 5.74 4.35
C SER A 80 49.00 4.61 4.72
N LEU A 81 48.50 4.64 5.95
CA LEU A 81 47.54 3.69 6.47
C LEU A 81 46.23 4.41 6.76
N ALA A 82 45.14 3.92 6.18
CA ALA A 82 43.81 4.44 6.41
C ALA A 82 42.93 3.38 7.09
N VAL A 83 42.12 3.83 8.04
CA VAL A 83 41.06 3.01 8.65
C VAL A 83 39.75 3.71 8.39
N ASN A 84 38.84 3.02 7.71
CA ASN A 84 37.50 3.50 7.40
C ASN A 84 36.48 2.66 8.17
N PHE A 85 35.59 3.31 8.92
CA PHE A 85 34.51 2.67 9.65
C PHE A 85 33.17 2.92 8.95
N HIS A 86 32.27 1.95 8.98
CA HIS A 86 30.94 2.10 8.37
C HIS A 86 30.11 3.18 9.09
N SER A 87 30.20 3.28 10.43
CA SER A 87 29.54 4.30 11.23
C SER A 87 30.34 5.61 11.32
N ARG A 88 29.63 6.74 11.49
CA ARG A 88 30.26 8.04 11.78
C ARG A 88 30.90 7.99 13.17
N GLN A 89 32.22 7.92 13.24
CA GLN A 89 32.97 7.82 14.50
C GLN A 89 33.79 9.06 14.83
N PHE A 90 33.97 9.97 13.87
CA PHE A 90 34.96 11.04 13.97
C PHE A 90 34.38 12.43 13.83
N ASP A 91 34.97 13.38 14.57
CA ASP A 91 34.80 14.81 14.37
C ASP A 91 35.96 15.33 13.51
N VAL A 92 35.66 15.70 12.26
CA VAL A 92 36.65 16.22 11.28
C VAL A 92 37.28 17.55 11.69
N ASN A 93 36.79 18.22 12.73
CA ASN A 93 37.33 19.48 13.22
C ASN A 93 38.27 19.31 14.43
N ARG A 94 38.55 18.07 14.85
CA ARG A 94 39.32 17.77 16.05
C ARG A 94 40.53 16.89 15.71
N SER A 95 41.70 17.25 16.26
CA SER A 95 42.85 16.35 16.28
C SER A 95 42.61 15.23 17.28
N ILE A 96 42.84 14.00 16.85
CA ILE A 96 42.70 12.81 17.68
C ILE A 96 44.03 12.05 17.76
N PRO A 97 44.36 11.51 18.95
CA PRO A 97 45.53 10.64 19.11
C PRO A 97 45.23 9.28 18.47
N VAL A 98 46.20 8.79 17.68
CA VAL A 98 46.18 7.48 17.05
C VAL A 98 47.50 6.77 17.32
N THR A 99 47.43 5.59 17.92
CA THR A 99 48.58 4.70 18.12
C THR A 99 48.45 3.50 17.20
N LEU A 100 49.47 3.23 16.40
CA LEU A 100 49.57 2.03 15.55
C LEU A 100 50.66 1.12 16.11
N ASP A 101 50.30 -0.11 16.45
CA ASP A 101 51.20 -1.11 17.02
C ASP A 101 51.09 -2.43 16.23
N PRO A 102 52.07 -2.72 15.34
CA PRO A 102 52.13 -3.97 14.60
C PRO A 102 52.75 -5.10 15.45
N GLY A 103 53.01 -4.87 16.74
CA GLY A 103 53.70 -5.78 17.64
C GLY A 103 55.23 -5.61 17.64
N VAL A 104 55.92 -6.53 18.33
CA VAL A 104 57.39 -6.59 18.47
C VAL A 104 58.08 -5.26 18.84
N GLY A 105 57.37 -4.39 19.56
CA GLY A 105 57.88 -3.09 20.02
C GLY A 105 57.96 -2.01 18.93
N GLN A 106 57.31 -2.19 17.77
CA GLN A 106 57.33 -1.23 16.66
C GLN A 106 56.13 -0.27 16.66
N GLN A 107 55.77 0.26 17.83
CA GLN A 107 54.67 1.21 17.99
C GLN A 107 54.98 2.58 17.35
N ARG A 108 53.94 3.26 16.86
CA ARG A 108 53.97 4.64 16.37
C ARG A 108 52.77 5.42 16.92
N ASP A 109 53.01 6.64 17.38
CA ASP A 109 51.96 7.53 17.87
C ASP A 109 51.83 8.74 16.95
N TYR A 110 50.60 9.13 16.65
CA TYR A 110 50.26 10.22 15.75
C TYR A 110 49.17 11.10 16.36
N GLU A 111 49.19 12.39 16.02
CA GLU A 111 48.09 13.32 16.20
C GLU A 111 47.59 13.69 14.81
N ILE A 112 46.35 13.29 14.48
CA ILE A 112 45.80 13.49 13.14
C ILE A 112 44.41 14.12 13.19
N VAL A 113 44.08 14.86 12.13
CA VAL A 113 42.70 15.26 11.85
C VAL A 113 42.11 14.20 10.91
N PRO A 114 40.97 13.57 11.27
CA PRO A 114 40.30 12.59 10.43
C PRO A 114 39.99 13.14 9.03
N ALA A 115 40.13 12.30 8.00
CA ALA A 115 39.88 12.71 6.61
C ALA A 115 38.38 12.87 6.32
N SER A 116 37.52 12.14 7.05
CA SER A 116 36.08 12.28 7.06
C SER A 116 35.52 11.91 8.44
N ASP A 117 34.20 11.99 8.61
CA ASP A 117 33.51 11.55 9.83
C ASP A 117 33.53 10.01 10.01
N LYS A 118 34.00 9.27 8.99
CA LYS A 118 34.11 7.80 8.96
C LYS A 118 35.54 7.28 8.80
N ALA A 119 36.44 8.08 8.22
CA ALA A 119 37.77 7.64 7.85
C ALA A 119 38.87 8.52 8.44
N LEU A 120 39.94 7.87 8.86
CA LEU A 120 41.19 8.53 9.24
C LEU A 120 42.33 8.03 8.34
N VAL A 121 43.32 8.89 8.11
CA VAL A 121 44.49 8.57 7.28
C VAL A 121 45.75 8.99 8.02
N VAL A 122 46.60 8.02 8.32
CA VAL A 122 47.92 8.21 8.92
C VAL A 122 48.97 8.18 7.82
N ARG A 123 49.71 9.27 7.66
CA ARG A 123 50.87 9.33 6.76
C ARG A 123 52.09 8.84 7.50
N MET A 124 52.63 7.71 7.07
CA MET A 124 53.75 7.02 7.75
C MET A 124 55.10 7.31 7.08
N GLY A 125 55.10 7.73 5.82
CA GLY A 125 56.33 7.89 5.04
C GLY A 125 56.97 6.53 4.73
N VAL A 126 58.29 6.49 4.63
CA VAL A 126 59.03 5.24 4.38
C VAL A 126 59.37 4.58 5.73
N ASP A 127 58.54 3.63 6.17
CA ASP A 127 58.72 2.90 7.43
C ASP A 127 58.74 1.38 7.20
N SER A 128 59.85 0.87 6.66
CA SER A 128 60.01 -0.57 6.41
C SER A 128 59.94 -1.40 7.69
N THR A 129 60.46 -0.89 8.81
CA THR A 129 60.48 -1.61 10.09
C THR A 129 59.08 -1.89 10.64
N PHE A 130 58.14 -0.97 10.42
CA PHE A 130 56.74 -1.17 10.77
C PHE A 130 56.10 -2.26 9.93
N PHE A 131 56.31 -2.26 8.61
CA PHE A 131 55.73 -3.28 7.72
C PHE A 131 56.40 -4.65 7.91
N ASP A 132 57.70 -4.71 8.16
CA ASP A 132 58.40 -5.96 8.50
C ASP A 132 57.86 -6.56 9.81
N ALA A 133 57.51 -5.72 10.78
CA ALA A 133 56.85 -6.15 12.01
C ALA A 133 55.45 -6.68 11.73
N LEU A 134 54.67 -5.95 10.92
CA LEU A 134 53.33 -6.33 10.50
C LEU A 134 53.31 -7.71 9.80
N GLU A 135 54.26 -7.94 8.90
CA GLU A 135 54.42 -9.23 8.20
C GLU A 135 54.78 -10.37 9.16
N LYS A 136 55.66 -10.11 10.13
CA LYS A 136 56.09 -11.12 11.11
C LYS A 136 55.00 -11.49 12.11
N THR A 137 54.19 -10.53 12.54
CA THR A 137 53.16 -10.74 13.56
C THR A 137 51.81 -11.12 12.97
N GLY A 138 51.54 -10.74 11.72
CA GLY A 138 50.24 -10.91 11.09
C GLY A 138 49.15 -10.15 11.85
N TYR A 139 49.49 -9.05 12.52
CA TYR A 139 48.58 -8.38 13.45
C TYR A 139 48.84 -6.88 13.53
N LEU A 140 47.77 -6.09 13.61
CA LEU A 140 47.85 -4.65 13.89
C LEU A 140 46.86 -4.26 14.98
N ARG A 141 47.36 -3.66 16.05
CA ARG A 141 46.54 -2.92 17.01
C ARG A 141 46.55 -1.45 16.66
N ALA A 142 45.37 -0.89 16.40
CA ALA A 142 45.16 0.55 16.28
C ALA A 142 44.38 1.05 17.49
N GLU A 143 44.95 1.96 18.27
CA GLU A 143 44.25 2.67 19.33
C GLU A 143 43.87 4.06 18.81
N ILE A 144 42.56 4.33 18.72
CA ILE A 144 41.99 5.55 18.16
C ILE A 144 41.06 6.15 19.22
N GLU A 145 41.35 7.36 19.69
CA GLU A 145 40.63 7.99 20.82
C GLU A 145 40.49 7.07 22.06
N GLY A 146 41.52 6.27 22.37
CA GLY A 146 41.52 5.35 23.51
C GLY A 146 40.70 4.07 23.32
N ARG A 147 40.15 3.85 22.11
CA ARG A 147 39.50 2.60 21.71
C ARG A 147 40.47 1.77 20.90
N SER A 148 40.62 0.50 21.27
CA SER A 148 41.57 -0.41 20.63
C SER A 148 40.84 -1.32 19.62
N TYR A 149 41.36 -1.33 18.40
CA TYR A 149 40.89 -2.13 17.27
C TYR A 149 42.03 -3.07 16.86
N ASN A 150 41.78 -4.38 16.90
CA ASN A 150 42.81 -5.40 16.79
C ASN A 150 42.62 -6.17 15.48
N PHE A 151 43.30 -5.80 14.41
CA PHE A 151 43.15 -6.39 13.07
C PHE A 151 43.97 -7.67 12.93
N ASP A 152 43.32 -8.77 12.54
CA ASP A 152 43.99 -10.02 12.13
C ASP A 152 44.44 -9.94 10.66
N LEU A 153 45.75 -9.90 10.48
CA LEU A 153 46.45 -9.69 9.22
C LEU A 153 47.35 -10.88 8.88
N ALA A 154 46.98 -12.11 9.28
CA ALA A 154 47.79 -13.31 9.08
C ALA A 154 48.25 -13.56 7.62
N ASP A 155 47.58 -12.98 6.63
CA ASP A 155 47.89 -13.08 5.19
C ASP A 155 48.49 -11.80 4.59
N ILE A 156 48.96 -10.84 5.41
CA ILE A 156 49.49 -9.55 4.95
C ILE A 156 50.69 -9.68 4.02
N GLU A 157 51.51 -10.72 4.17
CA GLU A 157 52.66 -11.01 3.29
C GLU A 157 52.21 -11.10 1.81
N ARG A 158 51.08 -11.77 1.56
CA ARG A 158 50.50 -11.87 0.21
C ARG A 158 50.05 -10.49 -0.28
N GLY A 159 49.37 -9.72 0.57
CA GLY A 159 48.91 -8.37 0.24
C GLY A 159 50.05 -7.41 -0.08
N GLN A 160 51.12 -7.39 0.73
CA GLN A 160 52.32 -6.59 0.50
C GLN A 160 53.02 -6.98 -0.81
N GLY A 161 53.07 -8.28 -1.14
CA GLY A 161 53.57 -8.74 -2.44
C GLY A 161 52.76 -8.19 -3.62
N GLN A 162 51.43 -8.20 -3.54
CA GLN A 162 50.55 -7.62 -4.57
C GLN A 162 50.72 -6.09 -4.66
N LEU A 163 50.84 -5.41 -3.52
CA LEU A 163 51.06 -3.97 -3.47
C LEU A 163 52.41 -3.58 -4.10
N ALA A 164 53.48 -4.31 -3.76
CA ALA A 164 54.81 -4.11 -4.33
C ALA A 164 54.82 -4.32 -5.85
N ALA A 165 54.15 -5.37 -6.34
CA ALA A 165 54.00 -5.61 -7.78
C ALA A 165 53.24 -4.47 -8.47
N CYS A 166 52.18 -3.95 -7.85
CA CYS A 166 51.46 -2.78 -8.38
C CYS A 166 52.36 -1.54 -8.43
N VAL A 167 53.10 -1.23 -7.36
CA VAL A 167 54.00 -0.07 -7.32
C VAL A 167 55.12 -0.18 -8.36
N ALA A 168 55.67 -1.38 -8.57
CA ALA A 168 56.66 -1.63 -9.60
C ALA A 168 56.13 -1.33 -11.01
N ASN A 169 54.85 -1.60 -11.27
CA ASN A 169 54.18 -1.29 -12.55
C ASN A 169 53.84 0.19 -12.72
N LEU A 170 53.95 1.02 -11.67
CA LEU A 170 53.76 2.47 -11.80
C LEU A 170 54.96 3.12 -12.50
N VAL A 171 56.16 2.54 -12.37
CA VAL A 171 57.37 3.07 -12.99
C VAL A 171 57.33 2.74 -14.48
N THR A 172 56.99 3.71 -15.31
CA THR A 172 57.20 3.59 -16.75
C THR A 172 58.71 3.51 -16.97
N PRO A 173 59.27 2.41 -17.49
CA PRO A 173 60.71 2.33 -17.70
C PRO A 173 61.10 3.45 -18.66
N ALA A 174 61.94 4.36 -18.18
CA ALA A 174 62.65 5.27 -19.05
C ALA A 174 63.41 4.38 -20.05
N ALA A 175 63.08 4.52 -21.33
CA ALA A 175 63.72 3.75 -22.38
C ALA A 175 65.24 3.99 -22.34
N GLY A 176 65.99 2.90 -22.09
CA GLY A 176 67.44 2.85 -22.25
C GLY A 176 68.20 2.67 -20.92
N GLU A 177 68.62 1.44 -20.63
CA GLU A 177 70.02 0.99 -20.77
C GLU A 177 70.12 -0.41 -20.13
N GLU A 178 70.13 -1.44 -20.97
CA GLU A 178 70.38 -2.82 -20.55
C GLU A 178 71.82 -2.93 -20.01
N VAL A 179 71.95 -3.18 -18.70
CA VAL A 179 73.22 -3.66 -18.11
C VAL A 179 73.09 -5.16 -17.92
N ASP A 180 73.60 -5.88 -18.91
CA ASP A 180 73.83 -7.33 -18.90
C ASP A 180 74.87 -7.67 -17.82
N GLY A 181 74.43 -8.40 -16.79
CA GLY A 181 75.25 -8.84 -15.69
C GLY A 181 76.00 -10.12 -16.03
N SER A 182 77.18 -10.02 -16.64
CA SER A 182 78.09 -11.15 -16.87
C SER A 182 79.01 -11.38 -15.67
N GLY A 183 78.66 -12.35 -14.82
CA GLY A 183 79.45 -12.80 -13.66
C GLY A 183 80.65 -13.70 -13.97
N ASP A 184 81.19 -13.68 -15.20
CA ASP A 184 82.27 -14.58 -15.63
C ASP A 184 83.67 -13.93 -15.68
N ALA A 185 83.77 -12.60 -15.53
CA ALA A 185 85.05 -11.89 -15.73
C ALA A 185 86.08 -12.05 -14.58
N TYR A 186 85.67 -12.42 -13.37
CA TYR A 186 86.59 -12.55 -12.22
C TYR A 186 87.26 -13.93 -12.08
N ARG A 187 86.80 -14.93 -12.84
CA ARG A 187 87.28 -16.31 -12.71
C ARG A 187 88.50 -16.60 -13.61
N ASP A 188 88.64 -15.86 -14.71
CA ASP A 188 89.76 -16.02 -15.63
C ASP A 188 91.01 -15.25 -15.18
N GLU A 189 90.85 -14.15 -14.45
CA GLU A 189 91.97 -13.35 -13.94
C GLU A 189 92.74 -14.06 -12.80
N ILE A 190 92.06 -14.87 -11.98
CA ILE A 190 92.68 -15.67 -10.90
C ILE A 190 93.49 -16.86 -11.45
N ASN A 191 93.08 -17.43 -12.59
CA ASN A 191 93.80 -18.53 -13.23
C ASN A 191 95.03 -18.05 -14.02
N ALA A 192 94.97 -16.83 -14.59
CA ALA A 192 96.10 -16.20 -15.27
C ALA A 192 97.25 -15.84 -14.31
N LEU A 193 96.93 -15.37 -13.09
CA LEU A 193 97.93 -15.02 -12.08
C LEU A 193 98.69 -16.23 -11.48
N ARG A 194 98.05 -17.41 -11.39
CA ARG A 194 98.74 -18.63 -10.92
C ARG A 194 99.78 -19.14 -11.92
N GLN A 195 99.49 -19.07 -13.21
CA GLN A 195 100.44 -19.51 -14.25
C GLN A 195 101.69 -18.62 -14.34
N GLN A 196 101.58 -17.33 -14.00
CA GLN A 196 102.71 -16.40 -13.96
C GLN A 196 103.69 -16.69 -12.82
N VAL A 197 103.20 -17.14 -11.67
CA VAL A 197 104.05 -17.44 -10.49
C VAL A 197 104.86 -18.72 -10.68
N GLU A 198 104.33 -19.73 -11.38
CA GLU A 198 105.06 -20.96 -11.69
C GLU A 198 106.10 -20.81 -12.79
N ALA A 199 105.88 -19.91 -13.75
CA ALA A 199 106.86 -19.58 -14.80
C ALA A 199 108.11 -18.87 -14.23
N LEU A 200 107.93 -17.97 -13.26
CA LEU A 200 109.02 -17.24 -12.61
C LEU A 200 109.85 -18.13 -11.66
N LYS A 201 109.28 -19.22 -11.14
CA LYS A 201 109.98 -20.16 -10.25
C LYS A 201 110.97 -21.05 -11.01
N ARG A 202 110.63 -21.48 -12.23
CA ARG A 202 111.53 -22.28 -13.09
C ARG A 202 112.72 -21.47 -13.60
N GLN A 203 112.53 -20.19 -13.85
CA GLN A 203 113.59 -19.31 -14.33
C GLN A 203 114.68 -19.03 -13.26
N ASN A 204 114.36 -19.16 -11.98
CA ASN A 204 115.32 -18.98 -10.87
C ASN A 204 116.14 -20.25 -10.58
N ASP A 205 115.62 -21.44 -10.89
CA ASP A 205 116.36 -22.70 -10.69
C ASP A 205 117.41 -22.91 -11.81
N ASP A 206 117.12 -22.47 -13.05
CA ASP A 206 118.06 -22.56 -14.18
C ASP A 206 119.28 -21.62 -14.03
N LEU A 207 119.13 -20.48 -13.33
CA LEU A 207 120.23 -19.54 -13.07
C LEU A 207 121.17 -20.00 -11.95
N ARG A 208 120.76 -20.94 -11.10
CA ARG A 208 121.61 -21.51 -10.03
C ARG A 208 122.48 -22.68 -10.47
N GLN A 209 122.23 -23.27 -11.65
CA GLN A 209 123.02 -24.40 -12.18
C GLN A 209 124.16 -24.02 -13.14
N ALA A 210 124.30 -22.74 -13.50
CA ALA A 210 125.29 -22.28 -14.49
C ALA A 210 126.59 -21.68 -13.88
N GLY A 211 126.90 -21.93 -12.61
CA GLY A 211 128.02 -21.28 -11.92
C GLY A 211 128.81 -22.19 -10.98
N GLN A 212 129.41 -23.26 -11.48
CA GLN A 212 130.57 -23.93 -10.85
C GLN A 212 131.18 -25.04 -11.73
N GLY A 213 132.41 -24.82 -12.21
CA GLY A 213 133.25 -25.86 -12.78
C GLY A 213 134.37 -25.31 -13.67
N ASP A 214 135.57 -25.11 -13.10
CA ASP A 214 136.82 -25.72 -13.60
C ASP A 214 138.07 -25.19 -12.89
N ILE A 215 139.09 -26.07 -12.84
CA ILE A 215 140.55 -25.87 -12.67
C ILE A 215 141.14 -26.67 -11.50
N ALA A 216 141.81 -27.78 -11.83
CA ALA A 216 142.96 -28.32 -11.10
C ALA A 216 143.87 -29.15 -11.99
N SER A 217 145.20 -28.95 -11.84
CA SER A 217 146.31 -29.94 -11.83
C SER A 217 147.53 -29.57 -12.69
N PHE A 218 148.74 -29.68 -12.11
CA PHE A 218 149.98 -30.24 -12.71
C PHE A 218 151.05 -30.46 -11.62
N SER A 219 151.90 -31.48 -11.79
CA SER A 219 152.70 -32.21 -10.79
C SER A 219 154.23 -32.19 -11.00
N SER A 220 154.98 -32.42 -9.90
CA SER A 220 156.22 -33.25 -9.67
C SER A 220 157.56 -33.09 -10.44
N ASP A 221 158.63 -32.69 -9.69
CA ASP A 221 160.00 -33.29 -9.42
C ASP A 221 160.93 -33.81 -10.57
N PRO A 222 162.25 -34.20 -10.42
CA PRO A 222 163.44 -33.83 -9.58
C PRO A 222 164.75 -33.55 -10.40
N GLU A 223 165.72 -32.74 -9.93
CA GLU A 223 167.10 -32.72 -10.52
C GLU A 223 168.20 -32.32 -9.50
N GLN A 224 168.54 -33.25 -8.60
CA GLN A 224 169.54 -33.11 -7.52
C GLN A 224 170.85 -33.87 -7.77
N GLU A 225 171.50 -33.68 -8.93
CA GLU A 225 172.81 -34.33 -9.18
C GLU A 225 173.82 -33.46 -9.95
N ARG A 226 173.68 -32.12 -9.84
CA ARG A 226 174.68 -31.14 -10.30
C ARG A 226 175.20 -30.20 -9.20
N VAL A 227 174.66 -30.31 -7.98
CA VAL A 227 175.04 -29.45 -6.84
C VAL A 227 176.32 -29.94 -6.14
N LEU A 228 176.69 -31.21 -6.33
CA LEU A 228 177.81 -31.83 -5.60
C LEU A 228 179.21 -31.38 -6.04
N GLU A 229 179.34 -30.75 -7.21
CA GLU A 229 180.61 -30.18 -7.71
C GLU A 229 180.77 -28.68 -7.39
N GLY A 230 179.66 -27.95 -7.18
CA GLY A 230 179.68 -26.59 -6.64
C GLY A 230 180.11 -26.52 -5.17
N LEU A 231 179.79 -27.57 -4.39
CA LEU A 231 180.09 -27.65 -2.96
C LEU A 231 181.59 -27.74 -2.60
N LYS A 232 182.46 -28.05 -3.56
CA LYS A 232 183.92 -28.11 -3.36
C LYS A 232 184.62 -26.78 -3.63
N ALA A 233 184.09 -25.95 -4.52
CA ALA A 233 184.54 -24.57 -4.71
C ALA A 233 184.02 -23.66 -3.58
N GLU A 234 182.82 -23.94 -3.08
CA GLU A 234 182.21 -23.22 -1.94
C GLU A 234 183.01 -23.43 -0.64
N ASN A 235 183.62 -24.61 -0.43
CA ASN A 235 184.38 -24.91 0.79
C ASN A 235 185.64 -24.04 0.98
N VAL A 236 186.21 -23.50 -0.10
CA VAL A 236 187.35 -22.58 -0.01
C VAL A 236 186.89 -21.16 0.31
N ARG A 237 185.78 -20.72 -0.32
CA ARG A 237 185.12 -19.44 -0.01
C ARG A 237 184.58 -19.40 1.43
N LEU A 238 184.07 -20.54 1.92
CA LEU A 238 183.55 -20.68 3.28
C LEU A 238 184.64 -20.54 4.35
N ARG A 239 185.91 -20.85 4.07
CA ARG A 239 187.00 -20.69 5.06
C ARG A 239 187.41 -19.24 5.27
N GLU A 240 187.31 -18.39 4.25
CA GLU A 240 187.51 -16.94 4.39
C GLU A 240 186.26 -16.26 4.97
N ALA A 241 185.05 -16.72 4.63
CA ALA A 241 183.81 -16.25 5.27
C ALA A 241 183.75 -16.57 6.77
N VAL A 242 184.38 -17.66 7.25
CA VAL A 242 184.39 -18.04 8.68
C VAL A 242 185.21 -17.08 9.57
N GLN A 243 186.09 -16.24 8.99
CA GLN A 243 186.78 -15.19 9.76
C GLN A 243 185.95 -13.90 9.89
N ASP A 244 185.12 -13.53 8.90
CA ASP A 244 184.08 -12.49 9.03
C ASP A 244 182.89 -12.96 9.89
N TYR A 245 182.62 -14.27 9.90
CA TYR A 245 181.55 -14.91 10.69
C TYR A 245 181.75 -14.81 12.22
N ASN A 246 182.96 -14.53 12.70
CA ASN A 246 183.20 -14.30 14.13
C ASN A 246 182.87 -12.86 14.57
N GLY A 247 182.77 -11.89 13.64
CA GLY A 247 182.19 -10.57 13.89
C GLY A 247 180.66 -10.58 13.85
N GLU A 248 180.06 -11.35 12.94
CA GLU A 248 178.60 -11.55 12.86
C GLU A 248 178.03 -12.34 14.06
N LYS A 249 178.82 -13.18 14.73
CA LYS A 249 178.42 -13.86 15.98
C LYS A 249 178.10 -12.90 17.13
N ALA A 250 178.68 -11.69 17.15
CA ALA A 250 178.36 -10.69 18.16
C ALA A 250 176.99 -10.05 17.89
N HIS A 251 176.70 -9.72 16.63
CA HIS A 251 175.43 -9.12 16.23
C HIS A 251 174.27 -10.14 16.24
N GLY A 252 174.53 -11.39 15.86
CA GLY A 252 173.56 -12.48 15.96
C GLY A 252 173.18 -12.82 17.40
N ARG A 253 174.10 -12.72 18.37
CA ARG A 253 173.76 -12.93 19.79
C ARG A 253 172.85 -11.82 20.35
N GLU A 254 173.03 -10.59 19.90
CA GLU A 254 172.18 -9.47 20.31
C GLU A 254 170.78 -9.56 19.67
N GLN A 255 170.69 -9.96 18.40
CA GLN A 255 169.40 -10.21 17.74
C GLN A 255 168.68 -11.43 18.32
N ILE A 256 169.41 -12.50 18.68
CA ILE A 256 168.82 -13.66 19.36
C ILE A 256 168.29 -13.27 20.74
N ALA A 257 169.05 -12.50 21.53
CA ALA A 257 168.58 -12.00 22.83
C ALA A 257 167.35 -11.08 22.69
N SER A 258 167.30 -10.23 21.64
CA SER A 258 166.13 -9.39 21.33
C SER A 258 164.91 -10.21 20.91
N LEU A 259 165.11 -11.26 20.10
CA LEU A 259 164.04 -12.16 19.68
C LEU A 259 163.53 -13.01 20.83
N GLU A 260 164.41 -13.51 21.69
CA GLU A 260 164.04 -14.24 22.91
C GLU A 260 163.22 -13.35 23.86
N ALA A 261 163.62 -12.09 24.07
CA ALA A 261 162.85 -11.14 24.85
C ALA A 261 161.45 -10.86 24.24
N ARG A 262 161.36 -10.80 22.92
CA ARG A 262 160.10 -10.58 22.20
C ARG A 262 159.20 -11.81 22.20
N ILE A 263 159.77 -13.01 22.12
CA ILE A 263 159.04 -14.27 22.28
C ILE A 263 158.48 -14.35 23.71
N GLN A 264 159.28 -14.04 24.73
CA GLN A 264 158.80 -14.01 26.11
C GLN A 264 157.69 -12.97 26.33
N ALA A 265 157.79 -11.79 25.69
CA ALA A 265 156.74 -10.78 25.75
C ALA A 265 155.44 -11.25 25.07
N LEU A 266 155.54 -11.87 23.90
CA LEU A 266 154.38 -12.41 23.17
C LEU A 266 153.76 -13.63 23.88
N GLU A 267 154.57 -14.46 24.54
CA GLU A 267 154.08 -15.54 25.40
C GLU A 267 153.34 -15.00 26.62
N ALA A 268 153.86 -13.93 27.24
CA ALA A 268 153.16 -13.25 28.33
C ALA A 268 151.84 -12.62 27.85
N GLU A 269 151.83 -11.99 26.68
CA GLU A 269 150.63 -11.39 26.08
C GLU A 269 149.60 -12.46 25.68
N ASN A 270 150.01 -13.55 25.02
CA ASN A 270 149.14 -14.68 24.70
C ASN A 270 148.57 -15.33 25.96
N LYS A 271 149.34 -15.40 27.05
CA LYS A 271 148.83 -15.88 28.34
C LYS A 271 147.76 -14.97 28.92
N ILE A 272 147.92 -13.64 28.81
CA ILE A 272 146.91 -12.66 29.24
C ILE A 272 145.66 -12.77 28.35
N LEU A 273 145.82 -12.82 27.02
CA LEU A 273 144.72 -12.94 26.08
C LEU A 273 143.95 -14.25 26.25
N SER A 274 144.65 -15.37 26.45
CA SER A 274 144.01 -16.66 26.77
C SER A 274 143.21 -16.57 28.06
N GLY A 275 143.76 -15.92 29.09
CA GLY A 275 143.03 -15.65 30.34
C GLY A 275 141.77 -14.81 30.12
N ASN A 276 141.85 -13.75 29.32
CA ASN A 276 140.70 -12.90 29.01
C ASN A 276 139.63 -13.63 28.19
N VAL A 277 140.03 -14.51 27.26
CA VAL A 277 139.08 -15.32 26.47
C VAL A 277 138.37 -16.33 27.35
N GLU A 278 139.09 -16.98 28.27
CA GLU A 278 138.49 -17.90 29.25
C GLU A 278 137.55 -17.17 30.21
N GLN A 279 137.95 -15.98 30.69
CA GLN A 279 137.12 -15.14 31.54
C GLN A 279 135.85 -14.68 30.82
N ASN A 280 135.96 -14.14 29.61
CA ASN A 280 134.80 -13.70 28.82
C ASN A 280 133.87 -14.87 28.49
N ARG A 281 134.44 -16.06 28.22
CA ARG A 281 133.64 -17.27 28.00
C ARG A 281 132.90 -17.69 29.26
N ALA A 282 133.54 -17.64 30.43
CA ALA A 282 132.90 -17.94 31.71
C ALA A 282 131.80 -16.92 32.06
N GLU A 283 132.04 -15.63 31.82
CA GLU A 283 131.05 -14.56 32.02
C GLU A 283 129.85 -14.72 31.08
N ALA A 284 130.09 -14.98 29.79
CA ALA A 284 129.01 -15.23 28.82
C ALA A 284 128.20 -16.49 29.17
N GLN A 285 128.86 -17.56 29.61
CA GLN A 285 128.19 -18.77 30.05
C GLN A 285 127.36 -18.52 31.33
N SER A 286 127.91 -17.79 32.30
CA SER A 286 127.18 -17.41 33.51
C SER A 286 125.97 -16.52 33.21
N HIS A 287 126.08 -15.58 32.27
CA HIS A 287 124.96 -14.74 31.86
C HIS A 287 123.86 -15.57 31.19
N PHE A 288 124.24 -16.44 30.25
CA PHE A 288 123.30 -17.33 29.57
C PHE A 288 122.58 -18.27 30.54
N GLU A 289 123.30 -18.85 31.51
CA GLU A 289 122.70 -19.69 32.55
C GLU A 289 121.74 -18.90 33.47
N ALA A 290 122.07 -17.66 33.81
CA ALA A 290 121.18 -16.79 34.59
C ALA A 290 119.91 -16.43 33.81
N GLU A 291 120.03 -16.15 32.52
CA GLU A 291 118.90 -15.81 31.66
C GLU A 291 117.98 -17.02 31.43
N MET A 292 118.56 -18.21 31.24
CA MET A 292 117.81 -19.46 31.15
C MET A 292 117.04 -19.79 32.43
N ARG A 293 117.62 -19.52 33.61
CA ARG A 293 116.89 -19.66 34.88
C ARG A 293 115.74 -18.68 34.99
N ARG A 294 115.96 -17.42 34.62
CA ARG A 294 114.89 -16.41 34.61
C ARG A 294 113.72 -16.82 33.72
N TYR A 295 113.98 -17.34 32.51
CA TYR A 295 112.91 -17.84 31.65
C TYR A 295 112.21 -19.09 32.21
N GLN A 296 112.92 -19.94 32.96
CA GLN A 296 112.29 -21.08 33.64
C GLN A 296 111.37 -20.61 34.77
N ASP A 297 111.80 -19.62 35.54
CA ASP A 297 111.02 -19.03 36.63
C ASP A 297 109.78 -18.30 36.07
N GLU A 298 109.93 -17.46 35.05
CA GLU A 298 108.80 -16.79 34.38
C GLU A 298 107.80 -17.79 33.79
N ASN A 299 108.28 -18.91 33.22
CA ASN A 299 107.40 -19.98 32.73
C ASN A 299 106.70 -20.74 33.86
N ALA A 300 107.32 -20.87 35.04
CA ALA A 300 106.69 -21.47 36.20
C ALA A 300 105.57 -20.55 36.74
N ASP A 301 105.83 -19.25 36.83
CA ASP A 301 104.87 -18.25 37.27
C ASP A 301 103.68 -18.13 36.32
N LEU A 302 103.93 -18.09 35.00
CA LEU A 302 102.87 -18.07 34.00
C LEU A 302 101.99 -19.33 34.05
N LYS A 303 102.58 -20.50 34.31
CA LYS A 303 101.81 -21.74 34.51
C LYS A 303 100.97 -21.68 35.79
N ALA A 304 101.48 -21.07 36.86
CA ALA A 304 100.72 -20.90 38.10
C ALA A 304 99.53 -19.95 37.89
N GLU A 305 99.71 -18.82 37.21
CA GLU A 305 98.61 -17.90 36.88
C GLU A 305 97.61 -18.52 35.90
N LEU A 306 98.07 -19.29 34.90
CA LEU A 306 97.17 -20.02 34.01
C LEU A 306 96.28 -21.02 34.79
N ASN A 307 96.84 -21.73 35.76
CA ASN A 307 96.07 -22.67 36.58
C ASN A 307 95.07 -21.93 37.48
N LYS A 308 95.42 -20.75 37.99
CA LYS A 308 94.52 -19.90 38.77
C LYS A 308 93.36 -19.38 37.93
N VAL A 309 93.61 -18.94 36.70
CA VAL A 309 92.56 -18.52 35.76
C VAL A 309 91.64 -19.69 35.43
N LYS A 310 92.18 -20.91 35.20
CA LYS A 310 91.36 -22.10 34.99
C LYS A 310 90.46 -22.42 36.18
N ALA A 311 90.99 -22.33 37.40
CA ALA A 311 90.20 -22.55 38.61
C ALA A 311 89.08 -21.50 38.76
N LEU A 312 89.35 -20.24 38.43
CA LEU A 312 88.34 -19.18 38.44
C LEU A 312 87.27 -19.39 37.36
N SER A 313 87.65 -19.83 36.15
CA SER A 313 86.70 -20.15 35.08
C SER A 313 85.78 -21.31 35.48
N GLN A 314 86.34 -22.38 36.05
CA GLN A 314 85.55 -23.53 36.52
C GLN A 314 84.61 -23.16 37.68
N ALA A 315 85.06 -22.29 38.59
CA ALA A 315 84.21 -21.80 39.68
C ALA A 315 83.06 -20.92 39.15
N ALA A 316 83.31 -20.08 38.13
CA ALA A 316 82.29 -19.26 37.49
C ALA A 316 81.26 -20.12 36.73
N GLU A 317 81.71 -21.17 36.02
CA GLU A 317 80.82 -22.12 35.35
C GLU A 317 79.89 -22.84 36.35
N LEU A 318 80.44 -23.30 37.49
CA LEU A 318 79.65 -23.92 38.55
C LEU A 318 78.60 -22.96 39.13
N GLN A 319 78.96 -21.69 39.35
CA GLN A 319 78.01 -20.66 39.79
C GLN A 319 76.91 -20.40 38.76
N LEU A 320 77.27 -20.34 37.46
CA LEU A 320 76.31 -20.13 36.39
C LEU A 320 75.29 -21.28 36.34
N THR A 321 75.74 -22.53 36.46
CA THR A 321 74.83 -23.69 36.54
C THR A 321 73.93 -23.68 37.77
N ALA A 322 74.43 -23.21 38.93
CA ALA A 322 73.63 -23.09 40.14
C ALA A 322 72.53 -22.03 39.97
N ILE A 323 72.86 -20.87 39.41
CA ILE A 323 71.90 -19.79 39.12
C ILE A 323 70.84 -20.24 38.11
N GLN A 324 71.25 -20.98 37.06
CA GLN A 324 70.31 -21.53 36.08
C GLN A 324 69.34 -22.54 36.72
N ALA A 325 69.81 -23.40 37.63
CA ALA A 325 68.96 -24.34 38.34
C ALA A 325 67.95 -23.63 39.24
N GLU A 326 68.38 -22.63 40.02
CA GLU A 326 67.51 -21.83 40.90
C GLU A 326 66.45 -21.05 40.09
N THR A 327 66.87 -20.41 38.99
CA THR A 327 65.96 -19.69 38.08
C THR A 327 64.93 -20.64 37.45
N SER A 328 65.32 -21.86 37.06
CA SER A 328 64.41 -22.86 36.49
C SER A 328 63.38 -23.37 37.51
N GLN A 329 63.77 -23.45 38.79
CA GLN A 329 62.90 -23.86 39.87
C GLN A 329 61.87 -22.78 40.21
N ASP A 330 62.30 -21.52 40.31
CA ASP A 330 61.42 -20.38 40.62
C ASP A 330 60.44 -20.10 39.49
N THR A 331 60.90 -20.14 38.24
CA THR A 331 60.02 -19.99 37.06
C THR A 331 59.00 -21.13 36.96
N GLY A 332 59.39 -22.37 37.28
CA GLY A 332 58.48 -23.51 37.34
C GLY A 332 57.42 -23.39 38.44
N ALA A 333 57.78 -22.84 39.60
CA ALA A 333 56.83 -22.58 40.69
C ALA A 333 55.85 -21.45 40.33
N ALA A 334 56.35 -20.36 39.74
CA ALA A 334 55.52 -19.26 39.27
C ALA A 334 54.56 -19.69 38.16
N LEU A 335 55.00 -20.51 37.21
CA LEU A 335 54.14 -21.04 36.14
C LEU A 335 53.00 -21.90 36.69
N LYS A 336 53.28 -22.76 37.69
CA LYS A 336 52.25 -23.57 38.35
C LYS A 336 51.25 -22.71 39.11
N ALA A 337 51.71 -21.66 39.78
CA ALA A 337 50.82 -20.71 40.47
C ALA A 337 49.91 -19.98 39.45
N LEU A 338 50.47 -19.54 38.33
CA LEU A 338 49.73 -18.87 37.25
C LEU A 338 48.71 -19.81 36.59
N GLN A 339 49.06 -21.09 36.43
CA GLN A 339 48.13 -22.11 35.93
C GLN A 339 46.96 -22.34 36.91
N ALA A 340 47.24 -22.43 38.21
CA ALA A 340 46.19 -22.56 39.22
C ALA A 340 45.26 -21.33 39.26
N GLU A 341 45.81 -20.12 39.11
CA GLU A 341 45.04 -18.88 39.02
C GLU A 341 44.18 -18.85 37.75
N LYS A 342 44.72 -19.28 36.60
CA LYS A 342 43.96 -19.42 35.36
C LYS A 342 42.80 -20.40 35.52
N GLU A 343 43.01 -21.54 36.16
CA GLU A 343 41.95 -22.52 36.42
C GLU A 343 40.86 -21.94 37.34
N GLN A 344 41.23 -21.20 38.38
CA GLN A 344 40.28 -20.49 39.25
C GLN A 344 39.46 -19.45 38.48
N LEU A 345 40.11 -18.63 37.65
CA LEU A 345 39.44 -17.63 36.83
C LEU A 345 38.50 -18.28 35.80
N THR A 346 38.90 -19.42 35.23
CA THR A 346 38.07 -20.16 34.27
C THR A 346 36.81 -20.71 34.96
N LEU A 347 36.94 -21.21 36.18
CA LEU A 347 35.80 -21.66 36.98
C LEU A 347 34.87 -20.49 37.35
N ALA A 348 35.43 -19.38 37.82
CA ALA A 348 34.64 -18.18 38.15
C ALA A 348 33.93 -17.60 36.92
N LEU A 349 34.56 -17.65 35.75
CA LEU A 349 33.94 -17.24 34.48
C LEU A 349 32.77 -18.17 34.10
N ALA A 350 32.93 -19.49 34.28
CA ALA A 350 31.86 -20.44 34.03
C ALA A 350 30.65 -20.22 34.96
N GLU A 351 30.91 -19.95 36.25
CA GLU A 351 29.86 -19.61 37.23
C GLU A 351 29.15 -18.30 36.87
N ALA A 352 29.90 -17.27 36.45
CA ALA A 352 29.33 -16.00 36.01
C ALA A 352 28.48 -16.14 34.75
N ASN A 353 28.92 -16.94 33.77
CA ASN A 353 28.15 -17.22 32.55
C ASN A 353 26.86 -17.97 32.87
N HIS A 354 26.90 -18.98 33.74
CA HIS A 354 25.70 -19.69 34.16
C HIS A 354 24.71 -18.76 34.91
N ALA A 355 25.22 -17.85 35.75
CA ALA A 355 24.37 -16.85 36.40
C ALA A 355 23.76 -15.86 35.39
N LEU A 356 24.50 -15.49 34.34
CA LEU A 356 24.01 -14.65 33.26
C LEU A 356 22.90 -15.34 32.45
N GLU A 357 23.10 -16.60 32.07
CA GLU A 357 22.10 -17.41 31.36
C GLU A 357 20.81 -17.55 32.19
N SER A 358 20.94 -17.81 33.49
CA SER A 358 19.78 -17.85 34.41
C SER A 358 19.06 -16.50 34.46
N ALA A 359 19.79 -15.38 34.55
CA ALA A 359 19.19 -14.06 34.58
C ALA A 359 18.52 -13.67 33.24
N GLN A 360 19.06 -14.16 32.11
CA GLN A 360 18.45 -14.00 30.79
C GLN A 360 17.14 -14.79 30.68
N ALA A 361 17.11 -16.04 31.15
CA ALA A 361 15.88 -16.85 31.18
C ALA A 361 14.81 -16.21 32.06
N ASP A 362 15.17 -15.70 33.25
CA ASP A 362 14.24 -14.98 34.14
C ASP A 362 13.69 -13.70 33.47
N ARG A 363 14.53 -12.98 32.72
CA ARG A 363 14.13 -11.79 31.97
C ARG A 363 13.16 -12.15 30.83
N GLU A 364 13.42 -13.20 30.06
CA GLU A 364 12.52 -13.65 28.99
C GLU A 364 11.16 -14.05 29.56
N GLN A 365 11.14 -14.79 30.66
CA GLN A 365 9.89 -15.13 31.35
C GLN A 365 9.14 -13.89 31.87
N ALA A 366 9.86 -12.87 32.35
CA ALA A 366 9.25 -11.60 32.76
C ALA A 366 8.67 -10.82 31.58
N LEU A 367 9.34 -10.83 30.42
CA LEU A 367 8.87 -10.20 29.19
C LEU A 367 7.63 -10.89 28.63
N GLU A 368 7.58 -12.23 28.64
CA GLU A 368 6.39 -12.99 28.23
C GLU A 368 5.18 -12.70 29.13
N LYS A 369 5.40 -12.60 30.45
CA LYS A 369 4.35 -12.17 31.40
C LYS A 369 3.90 -10.72 31.17
N ALA A 370 4.81 -9.83 30.78
CA ALA A 370 4.47 -8.46 30.44
C ALA A 370 3.67 -8.38 29.13
N ALA A 371 4.03 -9.15 28.11
CA ALA A 371 3.30 -9.23 26.84
C ALA A 371 1.86 -9.72 27.04
N THR A 372 1.67 -10.79 27.82
CA THR A 372 0.33 -11.29 28.17
C THR A 372 -0.49 -10.29 29.00
N ALA A 373 0.17 -9.47 29.84
CA ALA A 373 -0.51 -8.38 30.54
C ALA A 373 -0.96 -7.26 29.58
N VAL A 374 -0.15 -6.94 28.56
CA VAL A 374 -0.48 -5.97 27.51
C VAL A 374 -1.67 -6.45 26.66
N ASP A 375 -1.68 -7.72 26.26
CA ASP A 375 -2.82 -8.30 25.52
C ASP A 375 -4.11 -8.26 26.35
N LYS A 376 -4.00 -8.54 27.66
CA LYS A 376 -5.13 -8.44 28.58
C LYS A 376 -5.63 -7.00 28.74
N THR A 377 -4.75 -5.99 28.73
CA THR A 377 -5.17 -4.58 28.71
C THR A 377 -5.84 -4.19 27.40
N ALA A 378 -5.35 -4.65 26.25
CA ALA A 378 -6.00 -4.40 24.96
C ALA A 378 -7.41 -5.01 24.91
N SER A 379 -7.58 -6.23 25.42
CA SER A 379 -8.89 -6.88 25.55
C SER A 379 -9.85 -6.12 26.50
N LEU A 380 -9.32 -5.52 27.58
CA LEU A 380 -10.11 -4.67 28.48
C LEU A 380 -10.51 -3.33 27.82
N GLU A 381 -9.64 -2.72 27.01
CA GLU A 381 -9.96 -1.52 26.24
C GLU A 381 -11.04 -1.80 25.20
N GLU A 382 -10.97 -2.94 24.50
CA GLU A 382 -12.01 -3.38 23.57
C GLU A 382 -13.35 -3.62 24.28
N SER A 383 -13.33 -4.30 25.43
CA SER A 383 -14.53 -4.51 26.26
C SER A 383 -15.13 -3.18 26.72
N THR A 384 -14.29 -2.20 27.08
CA THR A 384 -14.75 -0.86 27.48
C THR A 384 -15.40 -0.12 26.33
N ALA A 385 -14.83 -0.21 25.12
CA ALA A 385 -15.43 0.37 23.91
C ALA A 385 -16.79 -0.26 23.57
N GLN A 386 -16.92 -1.60 23.73
CA GLN A 386 -18.19 -2.30 23.54
C GLN A 386 -19.26 -1.86 24.56
N ILE A 387 -18.87 -1.63 25.82
CA ILE A 387 -19.80 -1.12 26.86
C ILE A 387 -20.29 0.29 26.54
N GLU A 388 -19.42 1.19 26.09
CA GLU A 388 -19.82 2.54 25.69
C GLU A 388 -20.71 2.55 24.44
N ALA A 389 -20.44 1.67 23.46
CA ALA A 389 -21.31 1.49 22.30
C ALA A 389 -22.71 0.99 22.71
N ALA A 390 -22.78 -0.03 23.59
CA ALA A 390 -24.05 -0.55 24.12
C ALA A 390 -24.82 0.51 24.93
N ARG A 391 -24.10 1.41 25.62
CA ARG A 391 -24.71 2.52 26.36
C ARG A 391 -25.36 3.54 25.42
N LEU A 392 -24.67 3.92 24.34
CA LEU A 392 -25.22 4.83 23.32
C LEU A 392 -26.45 4.22 22.64
N GLU A 393 -26.41 2.92 22.32
CA GLU A 393 -27.56 2.20 21.77
C GLU A 393 -28.75 2.19 22.76
N ALA A 394 -28.49 1.94 24.05
CA ALA A 394 -29.52 1.99 25.08
C ALA A 394 -30.14 3.39 25.25
N GLU A 395 -29.35 4.46 25.11
CA GLU A 395 -29.84 5.84 25.11
C GLU A 395 -30.70 6.14 23.89
N GLN A 396 -30.32 5.67 22.70
CA GLN A 396 -31.14 5.79 21.49
C GLN A 396 -32.48 5.06 21.64
N ILE A 397 -32.46 3.82 22.13
CA ILE A 397 -33.69 3.03 22.39
C ILE A 397 -34.59 3.75 23.39
N ARG A 398 -34.03 4.38 24.43
CA ARG A 398 -34.81 5.19 25.39
C ARG A 398 -35.45 6.40 24.72
N ALA A 399 -34.73 7.10 23.86
CA ALA A 399 -35.27 8.24 23.12
C ALA A 399 -36.39 7.83 22.15
N GLU A 400 -36.26 6.68 21.49
CA GLU A 400 -37.30 6.13 20.62
C GLU A 400 -38.54 5.69 21.41
N ARG A 401 -38.35 5.07 22.58
CA ARG A 401 -39.47 4.75 23.49
C ARG A 401 -40.22 5.99 23.94
N LEU A 402 -39.51 7.08 24.29
CA LEU A 402 -40.15 8.34 24.67
C LEU A 402 -41.01 8.90 23.52
N LYS A 403 -40.49 8.88 22.29
CA LYS A 403 -41.25 9.29 21.10
C LYS A 403 -42.48 8.39 20.86
N ALA A 404 -42.33 7.09 21.09
CA ALA A 404 -43.44 6.15 20.97
C ALA A 404 -44.51 6.39 22.03
N ASP A 405 -44.13 6.71 23.27
CA ASP A 405 -45.05 7.08 24.34
C ASP A 405 -45.79 8.39 24.05
N GLU A 406 -45.10 9.41 23.51
CA GLU A 406 -45.73 10.65 23.04
C GLU A 406 -46.73 10.39 21.90
N ALA A 407 -46.35 9.53 20.93
CA ALA A 407 -47.25 9.13 19.85
C ALA A 407 -48.47 8.33 20.36
N LEU A 408 -48.27 7.47 21.37
CA LEU A 408 -49.34 6.72 22.01
C LEU A 408 -50.31 7.65 22.76
N GLN A 409 -49.79 8.65 23.48
CA GLN A 409 -50.62 9.68 24.12
C GLN A 409 -51.41 10.48 23.08
N ALA A 410 -50.78 10.90 21.99
CA ALA A 410 -51.46 11.59 20.89
C ALA A 410 -52.54 10.71 20.24
N ALA A 411 -52.28 9.42 20.06
CA ALA A 411 -53.25 8.45 19.55
C ALA A 411 -54.42 8.27 20.53
N SER A 412 -54.16 8.16 21.83
CA SER A 412 -55.20 8.07 22.86
C SER A 412 -56.11 9.30 22.84
N LEU A 413 -55.55 10.51 22.72
CA LEU A 413 -56.35 11.74 22.60
C LEU A 413 -57.22 11.75 21.34
N ARG A 414 -56.71 11.23 20.21
CA ARG A 414 -57.51 11.07 18.98
C ARG A 414 -58.65 10.08 19.16
N VAL A 415 -58.41 8.96 19.85
CA VAL A 415 -59.48 7.98 20.14
C VAL A 415 -60.58 8.64 20.98
N THR A 416 -60.22 9.38 22.03
CA THR A 416 -61.21 10.12 22.84
C THR A 416 -61.99 11.14 22.00
N ALA A 417 -61.32 11.90 21.12
CA ALA A 417 -62.01 12.83 20.21
C ALA A 417 -62.97 12.12 19.25
N LEU A 418 -62.58 10.96 18.72
CA LEU A 418 -63.44 10.14 17.87
C LEU A 418 -64.63 9.54 18.63
N GLU A 419 -64.46 9.19 19.90
CA GLU A 419 -65.56 8.75 20.78
C GLU A 419 -66.56 9.87 21.03
N GLU A 420 -66.09 11.10 21.26
CA GLU A 420 -66.95 12.29 21.36
C GLU A 420 -67.71 12.57 20.05
N ASP A 421 -67.03 12.48 18.90
CA ASP A 421 -67.65 12.62 17.58
C ASP A 421 -68.71 11.56 17.33
N LEU A 422 -68.42 10.30 17.68
CA LEU A 422 -69.39 9.22 17.59
C LEU A 422 -70.60 9.48 18.48
N GLY A 423 -70.40 9.99 19.69
CA GLY A 423 -71.47 10.41 20.59
C GLY A 423 -72.35 11.51 19.97
N ARG A 424 -71.73 12.54 19.36
CA ARG A 424 -72.45 13.60 18.63
C ARG A 424 -73.25 13.04 17.46
N MET A 425 -72.65 12.20 16.63
CA MET A 425 -73.33 11.56 15.50
C MET A 425 -74.49 10.69 15.95
N GLN A 426 -74.35 9.92 17.04
CA GLN A 426 -75.46 9.12 17.59
C GLN A 426 -76.61 9.99 18.09
N GLN A 427 -76.32 11.13 18.71
CA GLN A 427 -77.33 12.09 19.16
C GLN A 427 -78.06 12.74 17.97
N GLU A 428 -77.32 13.13 16.92
CA GLU A 428 -77.92 13.62 15.67
C GLU A 428 -78.78 12.55 15.02
N ASN A 429 -78.33 11.29 14.98
CA ASN A 429 -79.10 10.19 14.43
C ASN A 429 -80.41 9.97 15.22
N LYS A 430 -80.35 10.06 16.55
CA LYS A 430 -81.54 10.02 17.40
C LYS A 430 -82.50 11.19 17.12
N LYS A 431 -81.96 12.39 16.87
CA LYS A 431 -82.75 13.57 16.48
C LYS A 431 -83.40 13.37 15.11
N LEU A 432 -82.67 12.85 14.12
CA LEU A 432 -83.19 12.53 12.79
C LEU A 432 -84.28 11.47 12.86
N ILE A 433 -84.10 10.40 13.65
CA ILE A 433 -85.14 9.39 13.88
C ILE A 433 -86.40 10.02 14.48
N ALA A 434 -86.25 10.91 15.46
CA ALA A 434 -87.40 11.63 16.04
C ALA A 434 -88.09 12.55 15.02
N GLN A 435 -87.32 13.22 14.15
CA GLN A 435 -87.87 14.03 13.06
C GLN A 435 -88.61 13.18 12.02
N ILE A 436 -88.08 12.00 11.66
CA ILE A 436 -88.76 11.05 10.77
C ILE A 436 -90.08 10.61 11.40
N ALA A 437 -90.09 10.23 12.68
CA ALA A 437 -91.31 9.85 13.38
C ALA A 437 -92.34 10.98 13.44
N ALA A 438 -91.90 12.24 13.61
CA ALA A 438 -92.78 13.41 13.57
C ALA A 438 -93.37 13.62 12.17
N LEU A 439 -92.56 13.54 11.12
CA LEU A 439 -93.02 13.64 9.73
C LEU A 439 -93.99 12.51 9.36
N GLU A 440 -93.78 11.30 9.87
CA GLU A 440 -94.72 10.18 9.67
C GLU A 440 -96.04 10.43 10.39
N ALA A 441 -96.03 11.04 11.58
CA ALA A 441 -97.25 11.45 12.28
C ALA A 441 -97.99 12.57 11.54
N ASP A 442 -97.28 13.58 11.04
CA ASP A 442 -97.86 14.67 10.23
C ASP A 442 -98.47 14.12 8.94
N LYS A 443 -97.78 13.18 8.28
CA LYS A 443 -98.30 12.47 7.10
C LYS A 443 -99.56 11.68 7.43
N ALA A 444 -99.59 10.99 8.57
CA ALA A 444 -100.78 10.25 9.00
C ALA A 444 -101.97 11.21 9.26
N GLN A 445 -101.72 12.34 9.91
CA GLN A 445 -102.74 13.36 10.16
C GLN A 445 -103.24 14.02 8.86
N ALA A 446 -102.35 14.33 7.91
CA ALA A 446 -102.73 14.82 6.59
C ALA A 446 -103.56 13.79 5.81
N SER A 447 -103.20 12.51 5.87
CA SER A 447 -103.98 11.44 5.22
C SER A 447 -105.36 11.24 5.85
N ALA A 448 -105.50 11.47 7.16
CA ALA A 448 -106.79 11.46 7.84
C ALA A 448 -107.66 12.65 7.40
N GLY A 449 -107.08 13.85 7.28
CA GLY A 449 -107.77 15.02 6.73
C GLY A 449 -108.23 14.82 5.28
N GLN A 450 -107.39 14.25 4.43
CA GLN A 450 -107.75 13.88 3.05
C GLN A 450 -108.86 12.82 3.00
N ALA A 451 -108.86 11.84 3.92
CA ALA A 451 -109.91 10.83 3.98
C ALA A 451 -111.27 11.44 4.38
N GLU A 452 -111.27 12.43 5.28
CA GLU A 452 -112.47 13.18 5.67
C GLU A 452 -113.00 14.04 4.52
N GLU A 453 -112.11 14.72 3.78
CA GLU A 453 -112.47 15.49 2.59
C GLU A 453 -113.05 14.59 1.48
N VAL A 454 -112.45 13.42 1.23
CA VAL A 454 -112.99 12.43 0.28
C VAL A 454 -114.34 11.89 0.74
N ALA A 455 -114.56 11.71 2.04
CA ALA A 455 -115.86 11.30 2.58
C ALA A 455 -116.93 12.40 2.38
N ALA A 456 -116.58 13.66 2.62
CA ALA A 456 -117.44 14.81 2.38
C ALA A 456 -117.80 14.94 0.88
N LEU A 457 -116.80 14.87 0.00
CA LEU A 457 -117.01 14.90 -1.46
C LEU A 457 -117.89 13.75 -1.96
N ARG A 458 -117.78 12.55 -1.37
CA ARG A 458 -118.68 11.42 -1.69
C ARG A 458 -120.11 11.67 -1.22
N ALA A 459 -120.30 12.29 -0.06
CA ALA A 459 -121.62 12.65 0.43
C ALA A 459 -122.28 13.71 -0.47
N ASP A 460 -121.52 14.72 -0.89
CA ASP A 460 -121.99 15.75 -1.83
C ASP A 460 -122.30 15.18 -3.21
N ASN A 461 -121.47 14.26 -3.72
CA ASN A 461 -121.74 13.59 -5.00
C ASN A 461 -123.03 12.76 -4.94
N LYS A 462 -123.28 12.07 -3.82
CA LYS A 462 -124.54 11.36 -3.58
C LYS A 462 -125.74 12.30 -3.53
N ARG A 463 -125.58 13.49 -2.93
CA ARG A 463 -126.62 14.53 -2.89
C ARG A 463 -126.89 15.09 -4.28
N LEU A 464 -125.85 15.39 -5.06
CA LEU A 464 -125.98 15.84 -6.44
C LEU A 464 -126.64 14.79 -7.34
N GLN A 465 -126.34 13.51 -7.14
CA GLN A 465 -127.02 12.42 -7.85
C GLN A 465 -128.52 12.36 -7.52
N ALA A 466 -128.91 12.63 -6.26
CA ALA A 466 -130.31 12.71 -5.87
C ALA A 466 -131.02 13.93 -6.51
N ASP A 467 -130.39 15.11 -6.49
CA ASP A 467 -130.90 16.32 -7.15
C ASP A 467 -131.06 16.13 -8.67
N ILE A 468 -130.11 15.43 -9.32
CA ILE A 468 -130.20 15.10 -10.74
C ILE A 468 -131.37 14.15 -11.01
N ALA A 469 -131.55 13.12 -10.17
CA ALA A 469 -132.67 12.19 -10.31
C ALA A 469 -134.03 12.90 -10.14
N GLU A 470 -134.13 13.83 -9.20
CA GLU A 470 -135.33 14.65 -8.99
C GLU A 470 -135.63 15.55 -10.21
N LYS A 471 -134.60 16.23 -10.74
CA LYS A 471 -134.76 17.07 -11.94
C LYS A 471 -135.09 16.28 -13.20
N LEU A 472 -134.57 15.06 -13.35
CA LEU A 472 -134.92 14.17 -14.46
C LEU A 472 -136.39 13.73 -14.38
N LEU A 473 -136.90 13.44 -13.18
CA LEU A 473 -138.31 13.12 -12.95
C LEU A 473 -139.22 14.30 -13.32
N ALA A 474 -138.86 15.52 -12.91
CA ALA A 474 -139.58 16.73 -13.28
C ALA A 474 -139.58 16.96 -14.81
N PHE A 475 -138.43 16.73 -15.47
CA PHE A 475 -138.31 16.87 -16.92
C PHE A 475 -139.13 15.83 -17.69
N GLU A 476 -139.18 14.57 -17.24
CA GLU A 476 -140.05 13.55 -17.85
C GLU A 476 -141.54 13.88 -17.69
N GLN A 477 -141.92 14.51 -16.58
CA GLN A 477 -143.28 14.98 -16.33
C GLN A 477 -143.67 16.11 -17.28
N GLU A 478 -142.81 17.13 -17.46
CA GLU A 478 -143.00 18.19 -18.46
C GLU A 478 -143.03 17.65 -19.90
N ARG A 479 -142.21 16.65 -20.21
CA ARG A 479 -142.21 16.00 -21.53
C ARG A 479 -143.54 15.31 -21.80
N GLY A 480 -144.14 14.66 -20.81
CA GLY A 480 -145.46 14.04 -20.92
C GLY A 480 -146.57 15.07 -21.19
N GLU A 481 -146.52 16.23 -20.53
CA GLU A 481 -147.48 17.33 -20.78
C GLU A 481 -147.34 17.91 -22.19
N HIS A 482 -146.11 18.09 -22.67
CA HIS A 482 -145.85 18.54 -24.03
C HIS A 482 -146.28 17.51 -25.09
N GLU A 483 -146.12 16.22 -24.83
CA GLU A 483 -146.54 15.14 -25.74
C GLU A 483 -148.08 15.08 -25.85
N ILE A 484 -148.79 15.27 -24.74
CA ILE A 484 -150.27 15.40 -24.74
C ILE A 484 -150.71 16.61 -25.58
N ALA A 485 -150.07 17.78 -25.41
CA ALA A 485 -150.38 18.99 -26.17
C ALA A 485 -150.11 18.81 -27.68
N LEU A 486 -149.05 18.08 -28.06
CA LEU A 486 -148.72 17.80 -29.45
C LEU A 486 -149.74 16.86 -30.13
N THR A 487 -150.31 15.91 -29.37
CA THR A 487 -151.39 15.05 -29.88
C THR A 487 -152.68 15.84 -30.11
N ALA A 488 -153.04 16.74 -29.21
CA ALA A 488 -154.22 17.60 -29.36
C ALA A 488 -154.12 18.52 -30.60
N LEU A 489 -152.95 19.15 -30.80
CA LEU A 489 -152.69 19.98 -31.98
C LEU A 489 -152.76 19.22 -33.31
N ARG A 490 -152.36 17.93 -33.34
CA ARG A 490 -152.52 17.10 -34.55
C ARG A 490 -153.98 16.81 -34.86
N GLN A 491 -154.78 16.55 -33.82
CA GLN A 491 -156.22 16.27 -33.95
C GLN A 491 -156.99 17.50 -34.46
N ASP A 492 -156.65 18.69 -33.96
CA ASP A 492 -157.22 19.95 -34.44
C ASP A 492 -156.87 20.22 -35.91
N ASN A 493 -155.64 19.89 -36.32
CA ASN A 493 -155.18 20.09 -37.71
C ASN A 493 -155.88 19.15 -38.69
N GLU A 494 -156.14 17.89 -38.31
CA GLU A 494 -156.97 16.97 -39.09
C GLU A 494 -158.40 17.50 -39.24
N THR A 495 -158.98 18.03 -38.16
CA THR A 495 -160.33 18.60 -38.16
C THR A 495 -160.42 19.81 -39.11
N LEU A 496 -159.42 20.70 -39.08
CA LEU A 496 -159.33 21.84 -39.99
C LEU A 496 -159.18 21.44 -41.45
N GLN A 497 -158.47 20.35 -41.75
CA GLN A 497 -158.36 19.82 -43.12
C GLN A 497 -159.68 19.25 -43.63
N GLU A 498 -160.45 18.57 -42.77
CA GLU A 498 -161.77 18.03 -43.08
C GLU A 498 -162.77 19.17 -43.40
N ASP A 499 -162.76 20.23 -42.60
CA ASP A 499 -163.62 21.40 -42.81
C ASP A 499 -163.25 22.17 -44.09
N ASN A 500 -161.96 22.31 -44.41
CA ASN A 500 -161.51 22.93 -45.66
C ASN A 500 -162.01 22.15 -46.89
N LYS A 501 -162.03 20.81 -46.80
CA LYS A 501 -162.55 19.93 -47.85
C LYS A 501 -164.06 20.09 -48.03
N ARG A 502 -164.83 20.22 -46.94
CA ARG A 502 -166.28 20.48 -46.98
C ARG A 502 -166.58 21.83 -47.63
N LEU A 503 -165.87 22.88 -47.25
CA LEU A 503 -166.05 24.23 -47.82
C LEU A 503 -165.78 24.27 -49.32
N ARG A 504 -164.73 23.60 -49.81
CA ARG A 504 -164.44 23.50 -51.25
C ARG A 504 -165.53 22.76 -52.02
N THR A 505 -166.14 21.74 -51.41
CA THR A 505 -167.23 20.97 -52.03
C THR A 505 -168.49 21.84 -52.15
N ALA A 506 -168.85 22.57 -51.09
CA ALA A 506 -170.01 23.47 -51.10
C ALA A 506 -169.85 24.62 -52.11
N LEU A 507 -168.64 25.18 -52.24
CA LEU A 507 -168.35 26.24 -53.22
C LEU A 507 -168.53 25.75 -54.66
N ALA A 508 -168.06 24.54 -54.97
CA ALA A 508 -168.22 23.94 -56.30
C ALA A 508 -169.69 23.61 -56.65
N GLU A 509 -170.49 23.18 -55.66
CA GLU A 509 -171.94 22.95 -55.85
C GLU A 509 -172.68 24.26 -56.15
N GLN A 510 -172.29 25.35 -55.51
CA GLN A 510 -172.90 26.67 -55.72
C GLN A 510 -172.56 27.26 -57.10
N GLU A 511 -171.32 27.09 -57.59
CA GLU A 511 -170.94 27.51 -58.95
C GLU A 511 -171.77 26.78 -60.03
N ILE A 512 -171.96 25.46 -59.88
CA ILE A 512 -172.76 24.65 -60.82
C ILE A 512 -174.23 25.12 -60.83
N ALA A 513 -174.81 25.41 -59.66
CA ALA A 513 -176.18 25.91 -59.55
C ALA A 513 -176.36 27.28 -60.23
N SER A 514 -175.39 28.19 -60.08
CA SER A 514 -175.42 29.51 -60.72
C SER A 514 -175.35 29.42 -62.25
N GLN A 515 -174.51 28.51 -62.78
CA GLN A 515 -174.32 28.33 -64.22
C GLN A 515 -175.56 27.72 -64.89
N GLN A 516 -176.27 26.82 -64.19
CA GLN A 516 -177.52 26.24 -64.67
C GLN A 516 -178.68 27.25 -64.70
N ALA A 517 -178.70 28.23 -63.79
CA ALA A 517 -179.68 29.32 -63.81
C ALA A 517 -179.47 30.27 -64.99
N LEU A 518 -178.20 30.59 -65.30
CA LEU A 518 -177.84 31.43 -66.45
C LEU A 518 -178.28 30.81 -67.79
N ASN A 519 -178.07 29.50 -67.96
CA ASN A 519 -178.44 28.79 -69.19
C ASN A 519 -179.96 28.71 -69.41
N ARG A 520 -180.78 28.78 -68.35
CA ARG A 520 -182.25 28.82 -68.46
C ARG A 520 -182.76 30.19 -68.91
N LEU A 521 -182.09 31.27 -68.52
CA LEU A 521 -182.43 32.62 -68.95
C LEU A 521 -182.10 32.83 -70.43
N GLU A 522 -180.95 32.32 -70.90
CA GLU A 522 -180.56 32.45 -72.31
C GLU A 522 -181.44 31.63 -73.28
N ALA A 523 -181.96 30.48 -72.84
CA ALA A 523 -182.86 29.67 -73.68
C ALA A 523 -184.24 30.31 -73.92
N SER A 524 -184.65 31.29 -73.10
CA SER A 524 -185.96 31.96 -73.23
C SER A 524 -185.97 33.17 -74.17
N ALA A 525 -184.81 33.62 -74.66
CA ALA A 525 -184.67 34.90 -75.35
C ALA A 525 -184.60 34.83 -76.89
N ALA A 526 -184.72 33.65 -77.52
CA ALA A 526 -184.42 33.49 -78.95
C ALA A 526 -185.57 33.06 -79.88
N GLU A 527 -186.81 32.86 -79.41
CA GLU A 527 -187.94 32.53 -80.31
C GLU A 527 -189.20 33.38 -80.06
N GLY A 528 -189.56 34.15 -81.09
CA GLY A 528 -190.91 34.62 -81.52
C GLY A 528 -191.97 34.95 -80.45
N ALA A 529 -192.31 36.21 -80.22
CA ALA A 529 -193.19 37.05 -81.04
C ALA A 529 -194.70 36.69 -80.93
N GLY A 530 -195.39 37.38 -80.01
CA GLY A 530 -196.85 37.47 -79.97
C GLY A 530 -197.40 37.85 -78.59
N GLU A 531 -197.85 39.11 -78.46
CA GLU A 531 -198.89 39.59 -77.53
C GLU A 531 -198.59 39.82 -76.03
N GLU A 532 -198.81 41.08 -75.63
CA GLU A 532 -199.25 41.64 -74.35
C GLU A 532 -198.42 41.54 -73.03
N ALA A 533 -198.08 42.75 -72.57
CA ALA A 533 -198.30 43.32 -71.23
C ALA A 533 -197.41 42.92 -70.02
N GLY A 534 -196.48 43.84 -69.71
CA GLY A 534 -196.39 44.44 -68.37
C GLY A 534 -195.41 43.85 -67.34
N LEU A 535 -194.93 44.76 -66.49
CA LEU A 535 -194.16 44.59 -65.23
C LEU A 535 -192.62 44.47 -65.34
N THR A 536 -191.79 45.08 -64.48
CA THR A 536 -191.86 46.31 -63.65
C THR A 536 -190.43 46.64 -63.22
N HIS A 537 -190.18 47.92 -62.90
CA HIS A 537 -188.93 48.53 -62.42
C HIS A 537 -188.26 47.88 -61.16
N ALA A 538 -188.84 46.83 -60.57
CA ALA A 538 -188.42 46.24 -59.29
C ALA A 538 -187.22 45.27 -59.38
N GLU A 539 -186.99 44.61 -60.52
CA GLU A 539 -185.92 43.60 -60.65
C GLU A 539 -184.52 44.20 -60.89
N ALA A 540 -184.45 45.46 -61.32
CA ALA A 540 -183.16 46.14 -61.54
C ALA A 540 -182.52 46.69 -60.25
N GLU A 541 -183.27 46.76 -59.15
CA GLU A 541 -182.79 47.28 -57.86
C GLU A 541 -182.21 46.16 -56.98
N ILE A 542 -182.83 44.98 -56.98
CA ILE A 542 -182.38 43.80 -56.22
C ILE A 542 -180.99 43.31 -56.69
N LEU A 543 -180.74 43.31 -58.01
CA LEU A 543 -179.45 42.89 -58.56
C LEU A 543 -178.29 43.87 -58.27
N ARG A 544 -178.59 45.15 -57.98
CA ARG A 544 -177.55 46.11 -57.56
C ARG A 544 -177.17 45.93 -56.10
N GLU A 545 -178.14 45.61 -55.25
CA GLU A 545 -177.93 45.45 -53.81
C GLU A 545 -177.11 44.18 -53.49
N GLU A 546 -177.35 43.07 -54.21
CA GLU A 546 -176.53 41.85 -54.08
C GLU A 546 -175.08 42.06 -54.52
N ASN A 547 -174.85 42.84 -55.58
CA ASN A 547 -173.49 43.10 -56.06
C ASN A 547 -172.67 43.95 -55.07
N THR A 548 -173.31 44.89 -54.37
CA THR A 548 -172.64 45.66 -53.31
C THR A 548 -172.30 44.80 -52.09
N ARG A 549 -173.15 43.82 -51.74
CA ARG A 549 -172.91 42.91 -50.62
C ARG A 549 -171.75 41.96 -50.88
N LEU A 550 -171.70 41.36 -52.07
CA LEU A 550 -170.60 40.47 -52.48
C LEU A 550 -169.24 41.16 -52.47
N LYS A 551 -169.20 42.44 -52.86
CA LYS A 551 -167.96 43.22 -52.82
C LYS A 551 -167.47 43.48 -51.40
N ALA A 552 -168.38 43.76 -50.46
CA ALA A 552 -168.03 43.95 -49.05
C ALA A 552 -167.51 42.66 -48.39
N ASP A 553 -168.09 41.51 -48.73
CA ASP A 553 -167.66 40.21 -48.20
C ASP A 553 -166.25 39.83 -48.70
N MET A 554 -165.90 40.20 -49.95
CA MET A 554 -164.54 39.99 -50.47
C MET A 554 -163.48 40.85 -49.75
N GLU A 555 -163.76 42.14 -49.52
CA GLU A 555 -162.82 43.03 -48.81
C GLU A 555 -162.61 42.58 -47.35
N ALA A 556 -163.65 42.04 -46.70
CA ALA A 556 -163.54 41.48 -45.36
C ALA A 556 -162.67 40.22 -45.29
N LEU A 557 -162.68 39.39 -46.34
CA LEU A 557 -161.86 38.18 -46.41
C LEU A 557 -160.38 38.52 -46.60
N GLU A 558 -160.07 39.52 -47.43
CA GLU A 558 -158.70 39.95 -47.71
C GLU A 558 -158.04 40.58 -46.46
N ALA A 559 -158.81 41.33 -45.67
CA ALA A 559 -158.34 41.88 -44.38
C ALA A 559 -158.00 40.78 -43.36
N ARG A 560 -158.78 39.68 -43.31
CA ARG A 560 -158.49 38.55 -42.42
C ARG A 560 -157.20 37.84 -42.80
N LEU A 561 -156.93 37.68 -44.10
CA LEU A 561 -155.72 37.01 -44.57
C LEU A 561 -154.45 37.80 -44.16
N GLN A 562 -154.47 39.13 -44.29
CA GLN A 562 -153.33 39.97 -43.89
C GLN A 562 -153.07 39.95 -42.38
N SER A 563 -154.11 39.84 -41.56
CA SER A 563 -153.94 39.75 -40.10
C SER A 563 -153.26 38.44 -39.65
N ALA A 564 -153.55 37.33 -40.32
CA ALA A 564 -152.99 36.02 -39.99
C ALA A 564 -151.48 35.93 -40.32
N ASP A 565 -151.03 36.55 -41.42
CA ASP A 565 -149.61 36.57 -41.77
C ASP A 565 -148.77 37.38 -40.79
N LEU A 566 -149.31 38.48 -40.25
CA LEU A 566 -148.61 39.31 -39.25
C LEU A 566 -148.44 38.58 -37.91
N GLU A 567 -149.43 37.79 -37.51
CA GLU A 567 -149.38 37.01 -36.27
C GLU A 567 -148.34 35.89 -36.35
N LYS A 568 -148.27 35.20 -37.50
CA LYS A 568 -147.25 34.18 -37.76
C LYS A 568 -145.83 34.72 -37.78
N GLN A 569 -145.65 35.98 -38.25
CA GLN A 569 -144.35 36.64 -38.23
C GLN A 569 -143.89 37.00 -36.81
N LYS A 570 -144.81 37.30 -35.89
CA LYS A 570 -144.48 37.54 -34.47
C LYS A 570 -144.05 36.26 -33.76
N GLU A 571 -144.76 35.15 -33.97
CA GLU A 571 -144.38 33.86 -33.36
C GLU A 571 -142.96 33.43 -33.78
N MET A 572 -142.59 33.66 -35.04
CA MET A 572 -141.27 33.32 -35.54
C MET A 572 -140.16 34.17 -34.88
N GLN A 573 -140.43 35.44 -34.59
CA GLN A 573 -139.48 36.30 -33.88
C GLN A 573 -139.30 35.90 -32.42
N ASP A 574 -140.36 35.46 -31.74
CA ASP A 574 -140.26 35.03 -30.34
C ASP A 574 -139.48 33.72 -30.19
N LEU A 575 -139.64 32.79 -31.13
CA LEU A 575 -138.86 31.55 -31.15
C LEU A 575 -137.35 31.82 -31.34
N ALA A 576 -136.99 32.77 -32.21
CA ALA A 576 -135.60 33.17 -32.41
C ALA A 576 -134.97 33.78 -31.13
N ARG A 577 -135.75 34.52 -30.34
CA ARG A 577 -135.29 35.07 -29.05
C ARG A 577 -135.06 33.98 -28.00
N GLN A 578 -135.91 32.97 -27.94
CA GLN A 578 -135.73 31.84 -27.04
C GLN A 578 -134.44 31.07 -27.35
N TYR A 579 -134.15 30.82 -28.62
CA TYR A 579 -132.93 30.11 -29.03
C TYR A 579 -131.65 30.84 -28.59
N ILE A 580 -131.59 32.17 -28.75
CA ILE A 580 -130.44 32.99 -28.31
C ILE A 580 -130.25 32.91 -26.78
N ARG A 581 -131.34 32.86 -26.02
CA ARG A 581 -131.28 32.78 -24.55
C ARG A 581 -130.66 31.45 -24.08
N VAL A 582 -131.07 30.34 -24.69
CA VAL A 582 -130.52 29.00 -24.37
C VAL A 582 -129.04 28.92 -24.71
N LYS A 583 -128.64 29.43 -25.87
CA LYS A 583 -127.22 29.43 -26.29
C LYS A 583 -126.32 30.15 -25.28
N ARG A 584 -126.77 31.31 -24.77
CA ARG A 584 -126.00 32.11 -23.81
C ARG A 584 -125.82 31.40 -22.46
N LEU A 585 -126.84 30.69 -21.98
CA LEU A 585 -126.75 29.88 -20.76
C LEU A 585 -125.77 28.70 -20.89
N TYR A 586 -125.66 28.12 -22.09
CA TYR A 586 -124.70 27.05 -22.37
C TYR A 586 -123.25 27.57 -22.36
N GLU A 587 -123.00 28.72 -22.98
CA GLU A 587 -121.68 29.38 -22.99
C GLU A 587 -121.25 29.80 -21.57
N ASP A 588 -122.16 30.34 -20.75
CA ASP A 588 -121.89 30.69 -19.34
C ASP A 588 -121.57 29.47 -18.46
N SER A 589 -122.20 28.32 -18.72
CA SER A 589 -121.90 27.06 -18.04
C SER A 589 -120.48 26.57 -18.35
N LEU A 590 -120.08 26.65 -19.63
CA LEU A 590 -118.74 26.27 -20.08
C LEU A 590 -117.66 27.15 -19.43
N ALA A 591 -117.91 28.46 -19.32
CA ALA A 591 -116.99 29.40 -18.66
C ALA A 591 -116.81 29.12 -17.16
N ARG A 592 -117.86 28.65 -16.47
CA ARG A 592 -117.79 28.32 -15.03
C ARG A 592 -117.05 27.01 -14.74
N GLN A 593 -117.00 26.07 -15.69
CA GLN A 593 -116.24 24.83 -15.54
C GLN A 593 -114.73 25.01 -15.72
N ALA A 594 -114.28 26.09 -16.39
CA ALA A 594 -112.86 26.37 -16.64
C ALA A 594 -112.13 27.14 -15.51
N ALA A 595 -112.86 27.69 -14.53
CA ALA A 595 -112.31 28.56 -13.50
C ALA A 595 -111.49 27.88 -12.35
N PRO A 596 -111.75 26.64 -11.89
CA PRO A 596 -111.08 26.12 -10.69
C PRO A 596 -109.66 25.55 -10.92
N THR A 597 -109.15 25.52 -12.15
CA THR A 597 -107.84 24.91 -12.47
C THR A 597 -106.66 25.88 -12.36
N VAL A 598 -106.90 27.17 -12.16
CA VAL A 598 -105.83 28.21 -12.12
C VAL A 598 -105.53 28.69 -10.69
N GLU A 599 -106.45 28.48 -9.73
CA GLU A 599 -106.29 28.97 -8.35
C GLU A 599 -105.57 27.97 -7.42
N SER A 600 -105.43 26.70 -7.80
CA SER A 600 -104.67 25.69 -7.04
C SER A 600 -103.17 25.62 -7.36
N MET A 601 -102.70 26.35 -8.38
CA MET A 601 -101.28 26.41 -8.76
C MET A 601 -100.51 27.59 -8.15
N ASN A 602 -101.19 28.54 -7.49
CA ASN A 602 -100.57 29.78 -6.95
C ASN A 602 -100.31 29.78 -5.43
N ASN A 603 -100.71 28.75 -4.67
CA ASN A 603 -100.59 28.73 -3.20
C ASN A 603 -99.46 27.83 -2.63
N ASN A 604 -98.59 27.24 -3.46
CA ASN A 604 -97.51 26.34 -3.02
C ASN A 604 -96.08 26.94 -3.10
N GLU A 605 -95.93 28.26 -3.27
CA GLU A 605 -94.61 28.93 -3.42
C GLU A 605 -94.22 29.88 -2.27
N ALA A 606 -94.92 29.86 -1.12
CA ALA A 606 -94.74 30.88 -0.08
C ALA A 606 -94.21 30.43 1.31
N GLU A 607 -93.95 29.15 1.59
CA GLU A 607 -93.37 28.75 2.90
C GLU A 607 -92.35 27.62 2.75
N GLY A 608 -91.06 27.95 2.93
CA GLY A 608 -90.01 26.92 3.05
C GLY A 608 -88.59 27.35 2.68
N GLY A 609 -88.15 28.52 3.15
CA GLY A 609 -86.74 28.93 3.06
C GLY A 609 -86.16 29.25 4.42
N GLU A 610 -85.48 28.29 5.06
CA GLU A 610 -84.27 28.58 5.84
C GLU A 610 -83.42 27.32 6.12
N ILE A 611 -82.10 27.47 5.92
CA ILE A 611 -80.96 26.61 6.36
C ILE A 611 -80.63 25.34 5.53
N LEU A 612 -79.82 25.46 4.46
CA LEU A 612 -78.44 24.93 4.39
C LEU A 612 -77.77 25.21 3.03
N LYS A 613 -76.44 25.39 3.08
CA LYS A 613 -75.51 25.71 1.99
C LYS A 613 -75.26 24.52 1.03
N ALA A 614 -74.85 24.90 -0.18
CA ALA A 614 -73.98 24.14 -1.12
C ALA A 614 -74.65 22.90 -1.76
N GLN A 615 -74.37 22.46 -2.99
CA GLN A 615 -73.17 22.57 -3.81
C GLN A 615 -73.52 22.04 -5.21
N LYS A 616 -72.98 22.70 -6.24
CA LYS A 616 -72.46 22.16 -7.51
C LYS A 616 -73.32 21.25 -8.42
N VAL A 617 -73.47 21.80 -9.64
CA VAL A 617 -73.27 21.16 -10.95
C VAL A 617 -74.46 20.38 -11.50
N SER A 618 -75.30 21.14 -12.22
CA SER A 618 -76.12 20.64 -13.32
C SER A 618 -75.24 20.54 -14.57
N ALA A 619 -75.16 19.32 -15.10
CA ALA A 619 -74.60 19.04 -16.42
C ALA A 619 -75.73 18.98 -17.45
N VAL A 620 -75.61 19.85 -18.44
CA VAL A 620 -75.69 19.61 -19.89
C VAL A 620 -76.78 18.63 -20.40
N VAL A 621 -77.65 19.17 -21.24
CA VAL A 621 -78.04 18.72 -22.61
C VAL A 621 -79.56 18.92 -22.77
N SER A 622 -79.99 20.07 -23.31
CA SER A 622 -80.19 20.37 -24.74
C SER A 622 -81.51 19.84 -25.34
N THR A 623 -82.31 20.81 -25.79
CA THR A 623 -82.90 20.95 -27.15
C THR A 623 -84.00 19.97 -27.56
N LEU A 624 -85.16 20.44 -28.03
CA LEU A 624 -85.44 20.98 -29.38
C LEU A 624 -86.91 21.48 -29.32
N SER A 625 -87.44 22.47 -30.05
CA SER A 625 -86.99 23.30 -31.17
C SER A 625 -88.16 24.22 -31.55
N GLY A 626 -87.88 25.45 -32.02
CA GLY A 626 -88.74 26.09 -33.03
C GLY A 626 -89.20 27.51 -32.76
N GLU A 627 -88.31 28.45 -33.03
CA GLU A 627 -88.51 29.86 -33.48
C GLU A 627 -89.68 30.11 -34.48
N PRO A 628 -89.98 31.36 -34.92
CA PRO A 628 -89.40 32.69 -34.58
C PRO A 628 -90.43 33.85 -34.43
N VAL A 629 -89.91 35.06 -34.17
CA VAL A 629 -90.17 36.34 -34.90
C VAL A 629 -90.48 37.56 -34.02
N ALA A 630 -89.46 38.43 -34.00
CA ALA A 630 -89.47 39.90 -34.16
C ALA A 630 -89.71 40.88 -32.99
N VAL A 631 -88.62 41.61 -32.72
CA VAL A 631 -88.51 43.09 -32.75
C VAL A 631 -89.16 43.84 -31.58
N SER A 632 -88.36 44.43 -30.70
CA SER A 632 -87.91 45.83 -30.87
C SER A 632 -87.15 46.35 -29.63
N SER A 633 -85.88 46.73 -29.87
CA SER A 633 -85.19 47.93 -29.37
C SER A 633 -85.58 48.55 -28.01
N GLN A 634 -84.65 48.59 -27.04
CA GLN A 634 -83.81 49.78 -26.72
C GLN A 634 -82.93 49.57 -25.47
N PRO A 635 -81.85 50.37 -25.29
CA PRO A 635 -80.67 50.05 -24.47
C PRO A 635 -80.56 50.83 -23.14
N VAL A 636 -79.78 50.26 -22.19
CA VAL A 636 -78.65 50.80 -21.34
C VAL A 636 -78.80 52.27 -20.85
N PRO A 637 -78.51 52.68 -19.58
CA PRO A 637 -77.22 52.43 -18.90
C PRO A 637 -77.26 52.40 -17.33
N GLU A 638 -76.33 51.71 -16.65
CA GLU A 638 -75.08 52.19 -16.01
C GLU A 638 -75.16 52.54 -14.51
N GLU A 639 -74.04 52.21 -13.85
CA GLU A 639 -73.46 52.76 -12.62
C GLU A 639 -74.09 52.47 -11.25
N SER A 640 -73.34 51.74 -10.41
CA SER A 640 -72.52 52.42 -9.39
C SER A 640 -71.57 51.44 -8.69
N THR A 641 -70.27 51.73 -8.82
CA THR A 641 -69.14 51.23 -8.05
C THR A 641 -69.18 51.71 -6.59
N VAL A 642 -68.73 50.88 -5.65
CA VAL A 642 -68.11 51.34 -4.39
C VAL A 642 -66.87 50.48 -4.10
N GLU A 643 -65.70 51.12 -4.20
CA GLU A 643 -64.43 50.71 -3.60
C GLU A 643 -64.46 50.94 -2.09
N ILE A 644 -63.90 50.02 -1.29
CA ILE A 644 -63.10 50.39 -0.11
C ILE A 644 -61.85 49.50 -0.04
N LYS A 645 -60.71 50.17 0.10
CA LYS A 645 -59.34 49.69 0.13
C LYS A 645 -58.81 49.55 1.57
N VAL A 646 -57.95 48.53 1.74
CA VAL A 646 -56.63 48.53 2.42
C VAL A 646 -56.56 48.57 3.95
N ALA A 647 -55.86 47.57 4.51
CA ALA A 647 -54.71 47.77 5.41
C ALA A 647 -53.76 46.55 5.39
N ASP A 648 -52.50 46.83 5.05
CA ASP A 648 -51.32 45.97 5.03
C ASP A 648 -50.81 45.58 6.43
N SER A 649 -49.99 44.53 6.48
CA SER A 649 -48.79 44.44 7.35
C SER A 649 -48.00 43.17 7.04
N SER A 650 -46.86 43.34 6.38
CA SER A 650 -45.81 42.33 6.14
C SER A 650 -44.73 42.34 7.23
N ASP A 651 -43.90 41.28 7.19
CA ASP A 651 -42.48 41.13 7.61
C ASP A 651 -42.32 39.91 8.55
N ILE A 652 -41.51 38.87 8.24
CA ILE A 652 -40.05 38.85 8.37
C ILE A 652 -39.42 37.70 7.53
N ALA A 653 -38.40 38.07 6.73
CA ALA A 653 -37.13 37.42 6.34
C ALA A 653 -36.95 35.91 5.96
N LEU A 654 -36.42 35.72 4.74
CA LEU A 654 -35.21 34.96 4.30
C LEU A 654 -34.63 33.89 5.25
N THR A 655 -34.22 32.68 4.81
CA THR A 655 -33.04 32.40 3.94
C THR A 655 -33.00 30.91 3.50
N GLU A 656 -32.52 30.64 2.27
CA GLU A 656 -31.72 29.48 1.72
C GLU A 656 -31.93 28.03 2.22
N ALA A 657 -31.72 26.92 1.48
CA ALA A 657 -31.49 26.55 0.08
C ALA A 657 -31.32 25.00 0.04
N GLN A 658 -31.58 24.37 -1.12
CA GLN A 658 -31.00 23.09 -1.61
C GLN A 658 -31.26 21.75 -0.87
N ARG A 659 -32.04 20.86 -1.51
CA ARG A 659 -31.54 19.60 -2.14
C ARG A 659 -32.71 18.80 -2.72
N PHE A 660 -32.60 18.50 -4.00
CA PHE A 660 -33.43 17.58 -4.76
C PHE A 660 -32.45 16.69 -5.53
N GLU A 661 -32.46 15.38 -5.26
CA GLU A 661 -32.32 14.29 -6.24
C GLU A 661 -31.93 12.94 -5.59
N GLU A 662 -32.42 11.87 -6.24
CA GLU A 662 -32.10 10.43 -6.12
C GLU A 662 -32.62 9.67 -4.88
N GLY A 663 -33.22 8.49 -4.98
CA GLY A 663 -33.50 7.61 -6.12
C GLY A 663 -34.43 6.47 -5.66
N MET A 664 -35.47 6.21 -6.45
CA MET A 664 -36.45 5.15 -6.23
C MET A 664 -35.96 3.89 -6.96
N LYS A 665 -35.63 2.81 -6.24
CA LYS A 665 -35.50 1.46 -6.82
C LYS A 665 -36.40 0.49 -6.09
N VAL A 666 -37.30 -0.07 -6.90
CA VAL A 666 -38.30 -1.08 -6.62
C VAL A 666 -37.62 -2.45 -6.44
N HIS A 667 -38.02 -3.22 -5.42
CA HIS A 667 -37.86 -4.67 -5.43
C HIS A 667 -39.21 -5.35 -5.20
N ARG A 668 -39.40 -6.37 -6.03
CA ARG A 668 -40.62 -7.11 -6.35
C ARG A 668 -40.65 -8.38 -5.53
N VAL A 669 -41.81 -8.68 -4.94
CA VAL A 669 -42.14 -9.94 -4.27
C VAL A 669 -42.76 -10.89 -5.29
N GLU A 670 -42.36 -12.17 -5.29
CA GLU A 670 -43.22 -13.31 -5.64
C GLU A 670 -42.59 -14.63 -5.11
N GLU A 671 -43.44 -15.43 -4.44
CA GLU A 671 -43.29 -16.76 -3.79
C GLU A 671 -43.17 -17.93 -4.81
N PRO A 672 -43.09 -19.27 -4.49
CA PRO A 672 -43.59 -19.99 -3.29
C PRO A 672 -42.88 -21.28 -2.77
N MET A 673 -43.39 -21.73 -1.60
CA MET A 673 -43.41 -23.04 -0.88
C MET A 673 -43.11 -24.36 -1.64
N PRO A 674 -42.67 -25.50 -0.99
CA PRO A 674 -43.50 -26.27 -0.04
C PRO A 674 -42.89 -27.21 1.06
N ILE A 675 -43.73 -27.44 2.11
CA ILE A 675 -44.07 -28.68 2.88
C ILE A 675 -43.09 -29.34 3.91
N LEU A 676 -43.63 -29.46 5.14
CA LEU A 676 -43.32 -30.18 6.41
C LEU A 676 -43.20 -31.74 6.31
N PRO A 677 -43.04 -32.54 7.42
CA PRO A 677 -42.81 -32.27 8.87
C PRO A 677 -41.70 -33.14 9.53
N GLU A 678 -41.41 -32.98 10.84
CA GLU A 678 -41.54 -34.05 11.88
C GLU A 678 -40.94 -33.68 13.27
N LYS A 679 -41.84 -33.55 14.26
CA LYS A 679 -41.86 -33.98 15.68
C LYS A 679 -40.73 -33.73 16.73
N VAL A 680 -41.19 -33.16 17.88
CA VAL A 680 -41.14 -33.69 19.29
C VAL A 680 -39.74 -33.65 19.96
N GLU A 681 -39.47 -33.15 21.18
CA GLU A 681 -40.19 -33.18 22.48
C GLU A 681 -39.59 -32.15 23.48
N GLU A 682 -40.45 -31.67 24.39
CA GLU A 682 -40.29 -31.34 25.84
C GLU A 682 -39.03 -30.66 26.45
N GLY A 683 -39.28 -29.70 27.36
CA GLY A 683 -38.29 -29.35 28.41
C GLY A 683 -38.39 -28.01 29.17
N THR A 684 -39.54 -27.70 29.77
CA THR A 684 -39.77 -26.93 31.03
C THR A 684 -38.82 -25.82 31.57
N SER A 685 -39.44 -24.66 31.90
CA SER A 685 -39.42 -23.90 33.18
C SER A 685 -38.06 -23.49 33.78
N GLY A 686 -37.75 -22.19 33.93
CA GLY A 686 -38.12 -21.37 35.10
C GLY A 686 -37.23 -21.73 36.31
N ASP A 687 -36.38 -20.88 36.89
CA ASP A 687 -36.74 -19.68 37.67
C ASP A 687 -35.47 -18.92 38.13
N GLN A 688 -35.69 -17.74 38.68
CA GLN A 688 -34.72 -16.71 39.09
C GLN A 688 -33.89 -17.02 40.36
N SER A 689 -32.81 -16.24 40.54
CA SER A 689 -32.43 -15.48 41.76
C SER A 689 -31.05 -15.74 42.43
N VAL A 690 -30.25 -14.64 42.45
CA VAL A 690 -29.52 -14.01 43.58
C VAL A 690 -28.31 -14.71 44.26
N ALA A 691 -27.14 -14.09 44.01
CA ALA A 691 -25.98 -13.73 44.87
C ALA A 691 -25.54 -14.60 46.07
N HIS A 692 -24.24 -14.94 46.13
CA HIS A 692 -23.35 -14.60 47.27
C HIS A 692 -21.85 -14.86 46.97
N GLU A 693 -20.98 -13.99 47.49
CA GLU A 693 -19.52 -14.14 47.57
C GLU A 693 -19.08 -15.23 48.58
N GLN A 694 -17.94 -15.89 48.33
CA GLN A 694 -16.75 -15.98 49.21
C GLN A 694 -15.86 -17.22 48.93
N ASP A 695 -14.63 -16.94 48.50
CA ASP A 695 -13.31 -17.32 49.04
C ASP A 695 -12.90 -18.77 49.43
N LEU A 696 -11.57 -19.02 49.24
CA LEU A 696 -10.71 -20.16 49.66
C LEU A 696 -10.82 -21.44 48.80
N GLY A 697 -9.77 -22.18 48.38
CA GLY A 697 -8.34 -22.23 48.66
C GLY A 697 -7.87 -23.71 48.76
N ALA A 698 -6.96 -24.17 47.87
CA ALA A 698 -6.19 -25.44 47.89
C ALA A 698 -7.01 -26.78 47.80
N GLN A 699 -6.54 -27.98 47.40
CA GLN A 699 -5.26 -28.60 47.05
C GLN A 699 -5.55 -30.02 46.44
N GLU A 700 -4.63 -30.53 45.63
CA GLU A 700 -4.21 -31.96 45.49
C GLU A 700 -4.96 -33.06 44.67
N LYS A 701 -4.19 -33.58 43.68
CA LYS A 701 -3.78 -34.97 43.38
C LYS A 701 -4.70 -36.01 42.70
N GLY A 702 -4.15 -36.50 41.56
CA GLY A 702 -4.02 -37.92 41.18
C GLY A 702 -5.20 -38.51 40.39
N ARG A 703 -5.06 -39.45 39.47
CA ARG A 703 -3.96 -40.30 39.00
C ARG A 703 -4.51 -41.12 37.79
N ALA A 704 -3.59 -41.62 36.96
CA ALA A 704 -3.68 -42.85 36.16
C ALA A 704 -4.19 -42.78 34.70
N ALA A 705 -3.22 -43.04 33.80
CA ALA A 705 -3.28 -43.60 32.44
C ALA A 705 -3.77 -45.09 32.48
N PRO A 706 -3.66 -45.96 31.44
CA PRO A 706 -3.04 -45.80 30.10
C PRO A 706 -3.75 -46.54 28.92
N SER A 707 -3.04 -46.61 27.78
CA SER A 707 -2.98 -47.73 26.79
C SER A 707 -3.69 -47.47 25.44
N ALA A 708 -3.20 -47.83 24.24
CA ALA A 708 -1.90 -48.20 23.65
C ALA A 708 -2.14 -48.55 22.14
N TYR A 709 -1.03 -48.69 21.39
CA TYR A 709 -0.81 -49.44 20.12
C TYR A 709 -1.20 -48.85 18.73
N ALA A 710 -0.20 -48.29 18.03
CA ALA A 710 0.70 -48.92 17.03
C ALA A 710 0.20 -49.43 15.63
N ILE A 711 1.02 -49.08 14.62
CA ILE A 711 1.52 -49.84 13.43
C ILE A 711 0.77 -49.74 12.07
N LEU A 712 1.55 -49.30 11.05
CA LEU A 712 1.43 -49.34 9.56
C LEU A 712 1.35 -50.81 9.01
N PRO A 713 1.19 -51.18 7.68
CA PRO A 713 1.67 -50.49 6.46
C PRO A 713 0.93 -50.78 5.09
N GLU A 714 1.55 -50.27 4.00
CA GLU A 714 1.69 -50.81 2.61
C GLU A 714 0.52 -50.97 1.59
N GLY A 715 0.77 -50.53 0.33
CA GLY A 715 0.56 -51.39 -0.85
C GLY A 715 -0.15 -50.83 -2.13
N LEU A 716 0.64 -50.56 -3.18
CA LEU A 716 0.51 -50.99 -4.62
C LEU A 716 -0.56 -50.39 -5.62
N VAL A 717 -0.06 -49.64 -6.64
CA VAL A 717 0.01 -49.90 -8.14
C VAL A 717 -1.26 -50.46 -8.85
N PRO A 718 -1.72 -49.97 -10.06
CA PRO A 718 -0.97 -50.10 -11.34
C PRO A 718 -1.21 -49.15 -12.56
N LEU A 719 -0.15 -49.08 -13.39
CA LEU A 719 0.02 -49.21 -14.87
C LEU A 719 -0.80 -48.40 -15.90
N GLY A 720 -0.08 -47.86 -16.89
CA GLY A 720 -0.58 -47.53 -18.23
C GLY A 720 0.38 -46.70 -19.13
N GLU A 721 1.29 -47.37 -19.83
CA GLU A 721 2.01 -46.90 -21.06
C GLU A 721 1.04 -46.93 -22.29
N PRO A 722 1.28 -46.25 -23.46
CA PRO A 722 2.52 -46.40 -24.24
C PRO A 722 3.03 -45.21 -25.11
N GLU A 723 4.30 -45.40 -25.50
CA GLU A 723 5.11 -44.95 -26.65
C GLU A 723 4.50 -44.04 -27.73
N ASN A 724 5.27 -43.00 -28.14
CA ASN A 724 5.58 -42.81 -29.56
C ASN A 724 6.87 -42.01 -29.81
N THR A 725 7.66 -42.53 -30.74
CA THR A 725 8.93 -42.01 -31.30
C THR A 725 8.71 -40.87 -32.31
N SER A 726 9.66 -39.94 -32.46
CA SER A 726 10.52 -39.83 -33.66
C SER A 726 11.17 -38.44 -33.88
N THR A 727 12.49 -38.51 -34.09
CA THR A 727 13.39 -37.75 -34.98
C THR A 727 13.59 -36.22 -34.93
N ALA A 728 14.91 -35.91 -34.87
CA ALA A 728 15.58 -34.64 -34.88
C ALA A 728 15.68 -33.97 -36.27
N VAL A 729 15.84 -32.65 -36.28
CA VAL A 729 16.56 -31.91 -37.34
C VAL A 729 17.48 -30.88 -36.68
N VAL A 730 18.75 -30.93 -37.08
CA VAL A 730 19.87 -30.05 -36.73
C VAL A 730 19.92 -28.94 -37.77
N GLU A 731 20.09 -27.67 -37.37
CA GLU A 731 20.71 -26.66 -38.24
C GLU A 731 21.46 -25.60 -37.43
N GLU A 732 22.68 -25.28 -37.89
CA GLU A 732 23.71 -24.45 -37.27
C GLU A 732 23.55 -22.95 -37.62
N ARG A 733 23.92 -22.05 -36.67
CA ARG A 733 24.63 -20.72 -36.73
C ARG A 733 24.68 -19.88 -38.04
N PRO A 734 25.09 -18.57 -38.03
CA PRO A 734 25.34 -17.60 -36.94
C PRO A 734 24.89 -16.12 -37.22
N GLU A 735 25.05 -15.28 -36.18
CA GLU A 735 25.45 -13.86 -36.15
C GLU A 735 24.64 -12.68 -36.76
N SER A 736 24.44 -11.70 -35.85
CA SER A 736 24.28 -10.24 -36.03
C SER A 736 22.96 -9.71 -36.58
N PHE A 737 22.33 -8.76 -35.86
CA PHE A 737 21.98 -7.38 -36.29
C PHE A 737 21.00 -6.67 -35.31
N PRO A 738 20.71 -5.36 -35.49
CA PRO A 738 20.61 -4.34 -34.44
C PRO A 738 19.18 -4.12 -33.93
N PHE A 739 19.07 -3.30 -32.89
CA PHE A 739 17.82 -2.73 -32.40
C PHE A 739 17.05 -2.01 -33.53
N ASP A 740 15.85 -2.51 -33.86
CA ASP A 740 14.81 -1.70 -34.47
C ASP A 740 13.46 -1.95 -33.77
N ARG A 741 12.80 -0.84 -33.45
CA ARG A 741 11.52 -0.77 -32.75
C ARG A 741 10.40 -1.28 -33.65
N ARG A 742 9.56 -2.19 -33.14
CA ARG A 742 8.14 -2.24 -33.53
C ARG A 742 7.25 -2.58 -32.34
N ASP A 743 6.25 -1.72 -32.16
CA ASP A 743 5.07 -1.94 -31.34
C ASP A 743 4.38 -3.24 -31.72
N SER A 744 4.00 -4.04 -30.73
CA SER A 744 2.98 -5.08 -30.86
C SER A 744 2.29 -5.27 -29.51
N ALA A 745 1.04 -4.83 -29.46
CA ALA A 745 0.09 -5.18 -28.41
C ALA A 745 -0.17 -6.69 -28.45
N VAL A 746 -0.14 -7.35 -27.29
CA VAL A 746 -0.51 -8.75 -27.14
C VAL A 746 -1.47 -8.90 -25.97
N ASP A 747 -2.60 -9.54 -26.25
CA ASP A 747 -3.67 -9.91 -25.33
C ASP A 747 -3.20 -10.88 -24.23
N HIS A 748 -3.67 -10.65 -23.00
CA HIS A 748 -3.42 -11.53 -21.85
C HIS A 748 -4.41 -12.70 -21.79
N HIS A 749 -3.91 -13.93 -21.88
CA HIS A 749 -4.59 -15.12 -21.37
C HIS A 749 -3.74 -15.78 -20.26
N PRO A 750 -4.36 -16.27 -19.17
CA PRO A 750 -3.65 -16.88 -18.05
C PRO A 750 -3.28 -18.33 -18.36
N LEU A 751 -2.02 -18.70 -18.13
CA LEU A 751 -1.50 -20.04 -18.35
C LEU A 751 -1.62 -20.91 -17.09
N SER A 752 -2.28 -22.06 -17.28
CA SER A 752 -2.23 -23.24 -16.42
C SER A 752 -0.99 -24.09 -16.73
N SER A 753 -0.41 -24.70 -15.69
CA SER A 753 0.90 -25.36 -15.68
C SER A 753 0.96 -26.76 -16.32
N SER A 754 1.98 -27.02 -17.13
CA SER A 754 2.70 -28.32 -17.17
C SER A 754 4.12 -28.14 -17.73
N ALA A 755 5.13 -28.56 -16.96
CA ALA A 755 6.55 -28.66 -17.36
C ALA A 755 6.77 -29.91 -18.23
N ALA A 756 7.79 -30.05 -19.09
CA ALA A 756 9.08 -29.37 -19.18
C ALA A 756 9.61 -29.45 -20.62
N GLU A 757 10.19 -28.35 -21.12
CA GLU A 757 11.33 -28.32 -22.04
C GLU A 757 11.86 -26.87 -22.01
N GLY A 758 13.00 -26.65 -21.36
CA GLY A 758 13.63 -25.32 -21.20
C GLY A 758 13.13 -24.48 -20.00
N GLY A 759 12.85 -25.10 -18.84
CA GLY A 759 12.32 -24.39 -17.67
C GLY A 759 13.26 -23.30 -17.17
N LEU A 760 12.72 -22.08 -17.03
CA LEU A 760 13.40 -20.98 -16.34
C LEU A 760 13.60 -21.31 -14.86
N TYR A 761 14.71 -20.83 -14.30
CA TYR A 761 14.97 -20.87 -12.87
C TYR A 761 13.78 -20.27 -12.10
N ARG A 762 13.39 -20.94 -11.02
CA ARG A 762 12.33 -20.47 -10.12
C ARG A 762 12.98 -20.03 -8.80
N PRO A 763 13.10 -18.72 -8.54
CA PRO A 763 13.64 -18.20 -7.29
C PRO A 763 12.73 -18.61 -6.12
N SER A 764 13.30 -18.73 -4.92
CA SER A 764 12.55 -19.08 -3.71
C SER A 764 11.63 -17.98 -3.20
N PHE A 765 11.81 -16.75 -3.69
CA PHE A 765 10.92 -15.62 -3.46
C PHE A 765 10.70 -14.85 -4.77
N ALA A 766 9.53 -14.25 -4.92
CA ALA A 766 9.21 -13.41 -6.08
C ALA A 766 9.86 -12.02 -5.94
N LEU A 767 10.60 -11.58 -6.95
CA LEU A 767 11.23 -10.26 -6.95
C LEU A 767 10.16 -9.15 -6.96
N GLU A 768 9.03 -9.40 -7.63
CA GLU A 768 7.86 -8.53 -7.72
C GLU A 768 7.37 -8.11 -6.33
N GLU A 769 7.22 -9.07 -5.41
CA GLU A 769 6.75 -8.80 -4.05
C GLU A 769 7.72 -7.90 -3.27
N LEU A 770 9.03 -8.10 -3.48
CA LEU A 770 10.05 -7.28 -2.85
C LEU A 770 10.04 -5.84 -3.41
N LEU A 771 9.88 -5.68 -4.73
CA LEU A 771 9.81 -4.37 -5.37
C LEU A 771 8.53 -3.61 -5.01
N ASP A 772 7.42 -4.31 -4.83
CA ASP A 772 6.16 -3.75 -4.31
C ASP A 772 6.36 -3.26 -2.86
N GLN A 773 7.02 -4.05 -1.99
CA GLN A 773 7.35 -3.63 -0.62
C GLN A 773 8.28 -2.41 -0.58
N ALA A 774 9.24 -2.34 -1.50
CA ALA A 774 10.14 -1.21 -1.67
C ALA A 774 9.47 0.02 -2.30
N GLN A 775 8.20 -0.06 -2.72
CA GLN A 775 7.45 1.00 -3.39
C GLN A 775 8.17 1.50 -4.66
N LEU A 776 8.78 0.58 -5.41
CA LEU A 776 9.53 0.92 -6.63
C LEU A 776 8.75 0.65 -7.90
N VAL A 777 8.07 -0.49 -7.98
CA VAL A 777 7.43 -0.91 -9.22
C VAL A 777 6.08 -1.47 -8.89
N ARG A 778 5.01 -0.96 -9.50
CA ARG A 778 3.78 -1.74 -9.59
C ARG A 778 4.05 -2.87 -10.57
N SER A 779 3.81 -4.11 -10.16
CA SER A 779 4.01 -5.38 -10.90
C SER A 779 3.83 -5.38 -12.44
N ALA A 780 3.08 -4.45 -13.04
CA ALA A 780 2.92 -4.29 -14.49
C ALA A 780 4.17 -3.80 -15.28
N HIS A 781 5.28 -3.40 -14.63
CA HIS A 781 6.47 -2.86 -15.30
C HIS A 781 7.76 -3.68 -15.10
N LEU A 782 7.66 -4.89 -14.53
CA LEU A 782 8.81 -5.78 -14.39
C LEU A 782 8.85 -6.77 -15.55
N ASP A 783 9.87 -6.66 -16.40
CA ASP A 783 10.05 -7.52 -17.56
C ASP A 783 11.11 -8.60 -17.28
N VAL A 784 10.77 -9.87 -17.54
CA VAL A 784 11.75 -10.97 -17.53
C VAL A 784 12.58 -10.91 -18.83
N VAL A 785 13.89 -10.78 -18.69
CA VAL A 785 14.84 -10.78 -19.81
C VAL A 785 15.11 -12.21 -20.26
N GLN A 786 14.26 -12.72 -21.16
CA GLN A 786 14.32 -14.11 -21.62
C GLN A 786 15.71 -14.51 -22.16
N ALA A 787 16.39 -13.62 -22.89
CA ALA A 787 17.71 -13.90 -23.45
C ALA A 787 18.82 -14.07 -22.40
N ALA A 788 18.62 -13.51 -21.20
CA ALA A 788 19.53 -13.64 -20.06
C ALA A 788 18.99 -14.61 -19.00
N SER A 789 17.81 -15.20 -19.21
CA SER A 789 17.20 -16.14 -18.27
C SER A 789 17.37 -17.57 -18.77
N GLY A 790 17.49 -18.52 -17.86
CA GLY A 790 17.70 -19.92 -18.15
C GLY A 790 17.49 -20.81 -16.92
N PRO A 791 17.91 -22.07 -16.95
CA PRO A 791 17.68 -23.02 -15.85
C PRO A 791 18.34 -22.62 -14.52
N ASP A 792 19.45 -21.88 -14.59
CA ASP A 792 20.28 -21.52 -13.44
C ASP A 792 20.22 -20.02 -13.07
N MET A 793 19.46 -19.22 -13.81
CA MET A 793 19.35 -17.78 -13.58
C MET A 793 18.05 -17.22 -14.12
N LEU A 794 17.45 -16.29 -13.39
CA LEU A 794 16.33 -15.48 -13.87
C LEU A 794 16.74 -14.02 -13.85
N ALA A 795 16.61 -13.35 -14.99
CA ALA A 795 17.01 -11.96 -15.16
C ALA A 795 15.79 -11.08 -15.40
N TYR A 796 15.78 -9.92 -14.75
CA TYR A 796 14.70 -8.94 -14.79
C TYR A 796 15.24 -7.58 -15.20
N GLN A 797 14.38 -6.77 -15.81
CA GLN A 797 14.64 -5.37 -16.07
C GLN A 797 13.38 -4.54 -15.84
N TRP A 798 13.56 -3.31 -15.39
CA TRP A 798 12.52 -2.30 -15.32
C TRP A 798 13.16 -0.92 -15.44
N LYS A 799 12.32 0.12 -15.53
CA LYS A 799 12.79 1.50 -15.63
C LYS A 799 11.98 2.38 -14.71
N GLU A 800 12.67 3.15 -13.88
CA GLU A 800 12.09 4.16 -13.00
C GLU A 800 12.67 5.52 -13.39
N ASP A 801 11.86 6.37 -14.02
CA ASP A 801 12.26 7.68 -14.51
C ASP A 801 13.57 7.70 -15.34
N LYS A 802 14.68 8.14 -14.73
CA LYS A 802 16.00 8.24 -15.36
C LYS A 802 16.93 7.08 -15.00
N VAL A 803 16.49 6.18 -14.13
CA VAL A 803 17.26 5.03 -13.66
C VAL A 803 16.78 3.78 -14.39
N PHE A 804 17.72 3.11 -15.06
CA PHE A 804 17.50 1.78 -15.60
C PHE A 804 17.84 0.77 -14.53
N ALA A 805 16.93 -0.14 -14.22
CA ALA A 805 17.13 -1.10 -13.15
C ALA A 805 17.07 -2.53 -13.68
N SER A 806 17.90 -3.40 -13.12
CA SER A 806 17.95 -4.81 -13.47
C SER A 806 18.23 -5.66 -12.25
N ALA A 807 17.82 -6.93 -12.32
CA ALA A 807 18.16 -7.91 -11.28
C ALA A 807 18.45 -9.28 -11.89
N GLU A 808 19.40 -10.00 -11.31
CA GLU A 808 19.72 -11.40 -11.60
C GLU A 808 19.48 -12.24 -10.34
N GLN A 809 18.63 -13.26 -10.41
CA GLN A 809 18.42 -14.24 -9.35
C GLN A 809 19.04 -15.58 -9.73
N LYS A 810 19.82 -16.17 -8.83
CA LYS A 810 20.53 -17.45 -9.01
C LYS A 810 20.37 -18.35 -7.77
N PRO A 811 20.40 -19.68 -7.91
CA PRO A 811 20.44 -20.57 -6.75
C PRO A 811 21.75 -20.36 -5.98
N LEU A 812 21.65 -20.20 -4.65
CA LEU A 812 22.79 -20.06 -3.77
C LEU A 812 23.00 -21.39 -3.00
N PRO A 813 23.93 -22.24 -3.43
CA PRO A 813 24.11 -23.57 -2.84
C PRO A 813 24.63 -23.51 -1.39
N ASP A 814 25.45 -22.51 -1.08
CA ASP A 814 25.97 -22.26 0.25
C ASP A 814 26.36 -20.77 0.42
N SER A 815 26.64 -20.37 1.67
CA SER A 815 27.04 -19.00 1.99
C SER A 815 28.38 -18.56 1.38
N ALA A 816 29.27 -19.49 1.02
CA ALA A 816 30.58 -19.17 0.43
C ALA A 816 30.45 -18.81 -1.06
N ALA A 817 29.45 -19.38 -1.75
CA ALA A 817 29.12 -19.03 -3.13
C ALA A 817 28.66 -17.56 -3.29
N PHE A 818 28.21 -16.91 -2.20
CA PHE A 818 27.77 -15.50 -2.23
C PHE A 818 28.89 -14.58 -2.69
N ASP A 819 30.06 -14.66 -2.05
CA ASP A 819 31.23 -13.83 -2.39
C ASP A 819 31.69 -14.06 -3.82
N HIS A 820 31.60 -15.31 -4.29
CA HIS A 820 31.93 -15.65 -5.66
C HIS A 820 30.99 -14.96 -6.65
N PHE A 821 29.68 -15.00 -6.42
CA PHE A 821 28.69 -14.35 -7.29
C PHE A 821 28.77 -12.82 -7.28
N VAL A 822 29.06 -12.21 -6.12
CA VAL A 822 29.32 -10.76 -6.04
C VAL A 822 30.52 -10.38 -6.91
N MET A 823 31.64 -11.08 -6.74
CA MET A 823 32.87 -10.78 -7.50
C MET A 823 32.70 -11.03 -9.00
N ASP A 824 32.02 -12.11 -9.38
CA ASP A 824 31.70 -12.43 -10.78
C ASP A 824 30.82 -11.34 -11.42
N TYR A 825 29.79 -10.85 -10.71
CA TYR A 825 28.95 -9.75 -11.20
C TYR A 825 29.74 -8.44 -11.34
N LEU A 826 30.59 -8.10 -10.37
CA LEU A 826 31.43 -6.89 -10.41
C LEU A 826 32.45 -6.96 -11.56
N GLN A 827 33.06 -8.14 -11.82
CA GLN A 827 33.97 -8.35 -12.94
C GLN A 827 33.27 -8.22 -14.30
N ARG A 828 32.06 -8.79 -14.46
CA ARG A 828 31.25 -8.57 -15.67
C ARG A 828 30.92 -7.10 -15.85
N THR A 829 30.62 -6.39 -14.77
CA THR A 829 30.32 -4.95 -14.80
C THR A 829 31.55 -4.13 -15.18
N GLN A 830 32.73 -4.47 -14.67
CA GLN A 830 33.99 -3.89 -15.10
C GLN A 830 34.27 -4.11 -16.60
N ALA A 831 34.02 -5.32 -17.10
CA ALA A 831 34.25 -5.66 -18.51
C ALA A 831 33.36 -4.85 -19.47
N ARG A 832 32.20 -4.35 -19.00
CA ARG A 832 31.34 -3.42 -19.75
C ARG A 832 31.92 -2.00 -19.85
N CYS A 833 33.04 -1.72 -19.19
CA CYS A 833 33.78 -0.44 -19.20
C CYS A 833 35.13 -0.55 -19.93
N PRO A 834 35.17 -0.90 -21.24
CA PRO A 834 36.41 -1.27 -21.92
C PRO A 834 37.43 -0.14 -22.05
N SER A 835 37.01 1.13 -21.96
CA SER A 835 37.88 2.29 -22.14
C SER A 835 37.68 3.39 -21.09
N ALA A 836 36.85 3.13 -20.08
CA ALA A 836 36.55 4.05 -19.00
C ALA A 836 37.28 3.62 -17.72
N ASN A 837 37.63 4.60 -16.87
CA ASN A 837 38.10 4.31 -15.53
C ASN A 837 36.94 3.71 -14.74
N PHE A 838 37.06 2.42 -14.40
CA PHE A 838 36.10 1.72 -13.59
C PHE A 838 36.45 1.90 -12.11
N ALA A 839 35.57 2.56 -11.37
CA ALA A 839 35.67 2.70 -9.93
C ALA A 839 34.60 1.82 -9.26
N ILE A 840 35.00 1.08 -8.23
CA ILE A 840 34.09 0.37 -7.34
C ILE A 840 34.29 0.94 -5.94
N LEU A 841 33.23 1.50 -5.37
CA LEU A 841 33.18 1.95 -3.99
C LEU A 841 32.24 1.05 -3.23
N PRO A 842 32.74 0.21 -2.31
CA PRO A 842 31.86 -0.47 -1.39
C PRO A 842 31.10 0.51 -0.49
N ASP A 843 29.82 0.26 -0.24
CA ASP A 843 29.00 1.09 0.66
C ASP A 843 28.70 0.33 1.96
N ASP A 844 27.65 -0.50 1.99
CA ASP A 844 27.15 -1.15 3.20
C ASP A 844 27.21 -2.68 3.12
N THR A 845 27.49 -3.32 4.25
CA THR A 845 27.33 -4.76 4.42
C THR A 845 26.48 -4.99 5.66
N ALA A 846 25.37 -5.70 5.52
CA ALA A 846 24.48 -6.07 6.61
C ALA A 846 24.26 -7.59 6.67
N GLN A 847 23.99 -8.09 7.87
CA GLN A 847 23.51 -9.45 8.10
C GLN A 847 22.27 -9.39 8.99
N SER A 848 21.16 -9.96 8.53
CA SER A 848 19.89 -10.04 9.27
C SER A 848 19.25 -11.40 9.01
N GLY A 849 18.89 -12.15 10.05
CA GLY A 849 18.14 -13.41 9.89
C GLY A 849 18.82 -14.49 9.01
N GLY A 850 20.15 -14.51 8.90
CA GLY A 850 20.88 -15.42 8.00
C GLY A 850 20.96 -14.94 6.54
N MET A 851 20.33 -13.81 6.23
CA MET A 851 20.52 -13.07 4.99
C MET A 851 21.71 -12.11 5.14
N ARG A 852 22.62 -12.18 4.17
CA ARG A 852 23.71 -11.25 3.94
C ARG A 852 23.31 -10.30 2.81
N ILE A 853 23.64 -9.03 2.99
CA ILE A 853 23.36 -7.95 2.06
C ILE A 853 24.65 -7.16 1.88
N ASP A 854 25.14 -6.99 0.66
CA ASP A 854 26.28 -6.13 0.32
C ASP A 854 25.87 -5.10 -0.73
N SER A 855 26.18 -3.83 -0.53
CA SER A 855 25.96 -2.76 -1.51
C SER A 855 27.26 -2.13 -1.99
N TYR A 856 27.24 -1.70 -3.25
CA TYR A 856 28.40 -1.11 -3.93
C TYR A 856 27.93 0.00 -4.86
N GLU A 857 28.71 1.06 -4.96
CA GLU A 857 28.59 2.07 -5.99
C GLU A 857 29.66 1.83 -7.04
N VAL A 858 29.26 1.75 -8.30
CA VAL A 858 30.21 1.62 -9.41
C VAL A 858 30.08 2.81 -10.34
N ALA A 859 31.21 3.26 -10.89
CA ALA A 859 31.24 4.33 -11.86
C ALA A 859 32.16 3.96 -13.03
N CYS A 860 31.68 4.28 -14.23
CA CYS A 860 32.33 4.08 -15.51
C CYS A 860 32.52 5.46 -16.13
N VAL A 861 33.70 6.05 -15.96
CA VAL A 861 33.99 7.43 -16.41
C VAL A 861 35.13 7.42 -17.43
N GLY A 862 34.83 7.75 -18.69
CA GLY A 862 35.81 7.86 -19.78
C GLY A 862 35.17 7.78 -21.17
N ASP A 863 35.86 8.28 -22.21
CA ASP A 863 35.42 8.22 -23.62
C ASP A 863 33.99 8.71 -23.90
N GLY A 864 33.52 9.71 -23.14
CA GLY A 864 32.16 10.23 -23.26
C GLY A 864 31.08 9.33 -22.63
N VAL A 865 31.48 8.24 -21.97
CA VAL A 865 30.62 7.45 -21.08
C VAL A 865 30.72 8.03 -19.67
N SER A 866 29.58 8.44 -19.12
CA SER A 866 29.41 8.88 -17.74
C SER A 866 28.26 8.09 -17.12
N SER A 867 28.51 6.80 -16.92
CA SER A 867 27.52 5.87 -16.35
C SER A 867 27.94 5.47 -14.96
N SER A 868 26.99 5.41 -14.04
CA SER A 868 27.20 4.90 -12.69
C SER A 868 26.07 3.96 -12.33
N ALA A 869 26.29 3.08 -11.36
CA ALA A 869 25.26 2.19 -10.88
C ALA A 869 25.37 1.95 -9.39
N SER A 870 24.22 1.98 -8.73
CA SER A 870 24.08 1.57 -7.33
C SER A 870 23.66 0.10 -7.31
N LEU A 871 24.54 -0.74 -6.77
CA LEU A 871 24.43 -2.19 -6.77
C LEU A 871 24.03 -2.69 -5.37
N LEU A 872 23.19 -3.71 -5.35
CA LEU A 872 22.76 -4.41 -4.14
C LEU A 872 22.80 -5.91 -4.38
N PHE A 873 23.52 -6.62 -3.51
CA PHE A 873 23.63 -8.07 -3.53
C PHE A 873 23.02 -8.62 -2.23
N PHE A 874 22.14 -9.60 -2.31
CA PHE A 874 21.60 -10.21 -1.10
C PHE A 874 21.18 -11.67 -1.31
N ASN A 875 21.12 -12.44 -0.22
CA ASN A 875 20.60 -13.80 -0.24
C ASN A 875 19.35 -13.94 0.60
N LYS A 876 18.28 -14.49 0.02
CA LYS A 876 17.03 -14.79 0.71
C LYS A 876 16.56 -16.18 0.30
N ASP A 877 16.28 -17.02 1.30
CA ASP A 877 15.74 -18.37 1.12
C ASP A 877 16.52 -19.25 0.12
N GLY A 878 17.85 -19.18 0.13
CA GLY A 878 18.70 -19.95 -0.80
C GLY A 878 18.76 -19.40 -2.23
N THR A 879 18.26 -18.19 -2.48
CA THR A 879 18.40 -17.47 -3.75
C THR A 879 19.35 -16.28 -3.56
N PHE A 880 20.40 -16.21 -4.37
CA PHE A 880 21.23 -15.02 -4.53
C PHE A 880 20.55 -14.05 -5.49
N THR A 881 20.52 -12.77 -5.13
CA THR A 881 20.00 -11.70 -5.99
C THR A 881 21.06 -10.61 -6.13
N ALA A 882 21.44 -10.29 -7.36
CA ALA A 882 22.19 -9.09 -7.70
C ALA A 882 21.23 -8.09 -8.35
N MET A 883 21.16 -6.88 -7.82
CA MET A 883 20.31 -5.81 -8.33
C MET A 883 21.17 -4.59 -8.66
N ALA A 884 20.91 -3.97 -9.81
CA ALA A 884 21.63 -2.79 -10.27
C ALA A 884 20.65 -1.69 -10.64
N HIS A 885 20.87 -0.50 -10.09
CA HIS A 885 20.20 0.74 -10.48
C HIS A 885 21.21 1.59 -11.25
N GLU A 886 21.21 1.49 -12.57
CA GLU A 886 22.12 2.18 -13.48
C GLU A 886 21.55 3.56 -13.88
N ALA A 887 22.36 4.61 -13.76
CA ALA A 887 21.99 5.98 -14.09
C ALA A 887 23.19 6.79 -14.60
N PRO A 888 22.99 7.90 -15.32
CA PRO A 888 24.06 8.87 -15.54
C PRO A 888 24.64 9.37 -14.21
N THR A 889 25.91 9.75 -14.20
CA THR A 889 26.62 10.15 -12.97
C THR A 889 25.92 11.31 -12.22
N GLU A 890 25.27 12.22 -12.94
CA GLU A 890 24.49 13.31 -12.36
C GLU A 890 23.17 12.89 -11.69
N ASN A 891 22.69 11.66 -11.93
CA ASN A 891 21.48 11.09 -11.30
C ASN A 891 21.84 9.91 -10.37
N MET A 892 23.10 9.80 -9.92
CA MET A 892 23.53 8.71 -9.04
C MET A 892 22.81 8.71 -7.69
N GLU A 893 22.46 9.88 -7.16
CA GLU A 893 21.67 10.00 -5.92
C GLU A 893 20.27 9.36 -6.05
N GLU A 894 19.67 9.42 -7.23
CA GLU A 894 18.39 8.78 -7.53
C GLU A 894 18.55 7.25 -7.53
N ALA A 895 19.59 6.73 -8.19
CA ALA A 895 19.91 5.31 -8.18
C ALA A 895 20.16 4.76 -6.77
N MET A 896 20.94 5.48 -5.95
CA MET A 896 21.18 5.14 -4.54
C MET A 896 19.88 5.15 -3.72
N THR A 897 19.02 6.13 -3.94
CA THR A 897 17.71 6.21 -3.26
C THR A 897 16.84 4.99 -3.58
N LEU A 898 16.81 4.52 -4.84
CA LEU A 898 16.03 3.33 -5.20
C LEU A 898 16.63 2.07 -4.57
N ARG A 899 17.96 1.92 -4.62
CA ARG A 899 18.68 0.84 -3.93
C ARG A 899 18.35 0.80 -2.44
N ASP A 900 18.36 1.95 -1.77
CA ASP A 900 18.13 2.05 -0.31
C ASP A 900 16.71 1.66 0.09
N ARG A 901 15.71 1.92 -0.77
CA ARG A 901 14.35 1.43 -0.53
C ARG A 901 14.29 -0.09 -0.57
N VAL A 902 14.99 -0.74 -1.51
CA VAL A 902 15.07 -2.20 -1.57
C VAL A 902 15.83 -2.73 -0.35
N PHE A 903 16.99 -2.15 -0.03
CA PHE A 903 17.75 -2.52 1.16
C PHE A 903 16.86 -2.47 2.40
N LYS A 904 16.13 -1.37 2.60
CA LYS A 904 15.20 -1.20 3.71
C LYS A 904 14.11 -2.28 3.72
N ALA A 905 13.43 -2.50 2.59
CA ALA A 905 12.39 -3.51 2.46
C ALA A 905 12.90 -4.93 2.82
N ILE A 906 14.13 -5.27 2.41
CA ILE A 906 14.76 -6.54 2.77
C ILE A 906 15.03 -6.63 4.28
N THR A 907 15.54 -5.57 4.89
CA THR A 907 15.93 -5.59 6.31
C THR A 907 14.74 -5.50 7.28
N GLU A 908 13.60 -4.99 6.82
CA GLU A 908 12.36 -4.85 7.61
C GLU A 908 11.37 -6.01 7.40
N SER A 909 11.59 -6.86 6.37
CA SER A 909 10.82 -8.09 6.13
C SER A 909 11.29 -9.23 7.02
#